data_AF-A0A952QCK1-F1
#
_entry.id   AF-A0A952QCK1-F1
#
_cell.length_a   1.000
_cell.length_b   1.000
_cell.length_c   1.000
_cell.angle_alpha   90.00
_cell.angle_beta   90.00
_cell.angle_gamma   90.00
#
_symmetry.space_group_name_H-M   'P 1'
#
loop_
_entity.id
_entity.type
_entity.pdbx_description
1 polymer ?
#
loop_
_entity_poly.entity_id
_entity_poly.type
_entity_poly.pdbx_seq_one_letter_code
_entity_poly.pdbx_strand_id
1 'polypeptide(L)'
;MATILHLTDLHLSQPSAATAIGDYSKAQLLDPEEFQSRKTVLEASLESLGDYLVTQHIELDSIIITGDITVTADPGGYALLPSFLAKLGAAMVEPDRVLLTPGNHDVRWSAAPGSVERYESLLELRTQTGYQTAYFDGIDIDNAGRPRGATVNPLLEAGDGSYIAVGLNSSNHCGVDAAVEVELADRLDAIVKKAGRDKDVAALLQAWKRRGLSDLARVDQGQLIAAGNLWAEPASAATPLRIAALHHQIGPVTAVEELKAFETMSNLGAFRTWLLDHSVDVVLHGHTHVAYNRHDIQRSYHSTLTASAEHRFLVVGGGTVERGSADAILANLIKTAPTAPRLWPVSVGGLRATLTKKPLNAGDFVVEDVFVRGDLEHTVGVVAGANVNEVFEQLLGLGDLSGSARPLVCRIADGASALRLPTSYPDSPFPADIAESWLADTVGWWQRAPRGLGASFNHGERLKYRDGEEFDQIERAACALAKDTGSSRGVAVLVHPRTDLVDDAAFPSFVMLHATVTGFGSRKQLDLVAYFRKQEIPHWWPVNMAELATIQETMIDIMAANARPGVRPGSLTSVTSIPVVGEGIPFVSVPWIDRSADNPGALLSLVTPLLVGDATGAETTWEVALGDWALGDQPPADGEPIPLEGIQALIVLLDGLSEAFGPTREATLRVLVKSLKTISHENASYRAALHGKKRAEARIRWVRAVNEERTILRSAVVELVRALVP
;
A
#
# COMPACT_ATOMS: atom_id res chain seq x y z
N MET A 1 20.17 -19.72 0.65
CA MET A 1 19.48 -18.86 -0.33
C MET A 1 19.16 -19.78 -1.46
N ALA A 2 17.91 -20.21 -1.56
CA ALA A 2 17.53 -21.11 -2.62
C ALA A 2 17.46 -20.36 -3.96
N THR A 3 17.90 -21.03 -5.02
CA THR A 3 17.80 -20.56 -6.39
C THR A 3 17.00 -21.57 -7.21
N ILE A 4 15.93 -21.12 -7.83
CA ILE A 4 15.06 -21.92 -8.69
C ILE A 4 15.29 -21.49 -10.13
N LEU A 5 15.50 -22.44 -11.03
CA LEU A 5 15.47 -22.20 -12.47
C LEU A 5 14.06 -22.49 -13.01
N HIS A 6 13.35 -21.46 -13.44
CA HIS A 6 12.05 -21.60 -14.08
C HIS A 6 12.19 -21.56 -15.61
N LEU A 7 11.69 -22.61 -16.27
CA LEU A 7 11.65 -22.79 -17.72
C LEU A 7 10.21 -23.06 -18.18
N THR A 8 9.90 -22.78 -19.43
CA THR A 8 8.62 -23.08 -20.06
C THR A 8 8.73 -22.99 -21.57
N ASP A 9 7.75 -23.52 -22.30
CA ASP A 9 7.57 -23.30 -23.74
C ASP A 9 8.85 -23.63 -24.52
N LEU A 10 9.48 -24.74 -24.14
CA LEU A 10 10.74 -25.22 -24.72
C LEU A 10 10.51 -25.68 -26.17
N HIS A 11 9.35 -26.30 -26.42
CA HIS A 11 8.92 -26.79 -27.73
C HIS A 11 10.03 -27.59 -28.42
N LEU A 12 10.66 -28.50 -27.68
CA LEU A 12 11.77 -29.30 -28.15
C LEU A 12 11.31 -30.22 -29.29
N SER A 13 12.07 -30.18 -30.38
CA SER A 13 11.83 -30.99 -31.57
C SER A 13 13.14 -31.23 -32.32
N GLN A 14 13.14 -32.17 -33.25
CA GLN A 14 14.27 -32.36 -34.17
C GLN A 14 14.45 -31.16 -35.11
N PRO A 15 15.69 -30.85 -35.55
CA PRO A 15 15.95 -29.75 -36.47
C PRO A 15 15.20 -29.89 -37.79
N SER A 16 14.50 -28.84 -38.21
CA SER A 16 13.82 -28.74 -39.50
C SER A 16 13.71 -27.29 -39.97
N ALA A 17 13.35 -27.08 -41.24
CA ALA A 17 13.05 -25.75 -41.76
C ALA A 17 11.90 -25.05 -41.01
N ALA A 18 10.96 -25.82 -40.44
CA ALA A 18 9.82 -25.29 -39.69
C ALA A 18 10.21 -24.79 -38.29
N THR A 19 11.32 -25.28 -37.74
CA THR A 19 11.80 -24.97 -36.38
C THR A 19 12.95 -23.96 -36.39
N ALA A 20 13.32 -23.47 -37.58
CA ALA A 20 14.40 -22.52 -37.76
C ALA A 20 13.95 -21.09 -37.44
N ILE A 21 14.80 -20.33 -36.76
CA ILE A 21 14.55 -18.92 -36.41
C ILE A 21 14.85 -18.01 -37.62
N GLY A 22 15.83 -18.40 -38.43
CA GLY A 22 16.21 -17.71 -39.66
C GLY A 22 15.37 -18.09 -40.89
N ASP A 23 15.58 -17.38 -42.00
CA ASP A 23 14.83 -17.57 -43.24
C ASP A 23 15.49 -18.58 -44.20
N TYR A 24 15.85 -19.73 -43.65
CA TYR A 24 16.60 -20.78 -44.38
C TYR A 24 15.76 -21.44 -45.50
N SER A 25 14.44 -21.35 -45.41
CA SER A 25 13.49 -21.89 -46.40
C SER A 25 13.55 -21.24 -47.78
N LYS A 26 14.12 -20.03 -47.90
CA LYS A 26 14.15 -19.28 -49.17
C LYS A 26 15.23 -19.74 -50.16
N ALA A 27 16.31 -20.34 -49.68
CA ALA A 27 17.45 -20.69 -50.51
C ALA A 27 17.81 -22.18 -50.47
N GLN A 28 17.42 -22.96 -49.45
CA GLN A 28 17.72 -24.40 -49.29
C GLN A 28 19.21 -24.75 -49.55
N LEU A 29 20.13 -23.86 -49.15
CA LEU A 29 21.56 -24.01 -49.41
C LEU A 29 22.33 -24.71 -48.27
N LEU A 30 21.69 -24.89 -47.13
CA LEU A 30 22.30 -25.45 -45.92
C LEU A 30 21.52 -26.69 -45.48
N ASP A 31 22.20 -27.64 -44.87
CA ASP A 31 21.56 -28.80 -44.28
C ASP A 31 20.72 -28.38 -43.06
N PRO A 32 19.56 -29.02 -42.78
CA PRO A 32 18.72 -28.65 -41.64
C PRO A 32 19.40 -28.69 -40.28
N GLU A 33 20.45 -29.49 -40.13
CA GLU A 33 21.28 -29.56 -38.92
C GLU A 33 22.11 -28.29 -38.70
N GLU A 34 22.39 -27.51 -39.76
CA GLU A 34 23.11 -26.23 -39.69
C GLU A 34 22.17 -25.05 -39.43
N PHE A 35 20.85 -25.27 -39.39
CA PHE A 35 19.90 -24.20 -39.13
C PHE A 35 19.98 -23.73 -37.68
N GLN A 36 20.06 -22.42 -37.49
CA GLN A 36 19.78 -21.83 -36.19
C GLN A 36 18.31 -22.08 -35.86
N SER A 37 18.07 -22.99 -34.92
CA SER A 37 16.76 -23.41 -34.43
C SER A 37 16.52 -22.94 -33.01
N ARG A 38 15.25 -22.94 -32.58
CA ARG A 38 14.88 -22.68 -31.18
C ARG A 38 15.72 -23.52 -30.21
N LYS A 39 15.83 -24.82 -30.48
CA LYS A 39 16.64 -25.77 -29.69
C LYS A 39 18.09 -25.30 -29.56
N THR A 40 18.75 -24.93 -30.66
CA THR A 40 20.16 -24.51 -30.60
C THR A 40 20.37 -23.24 -29.77
N VAL A 41 19.43 -22.30 -29.80
CA VAL A 41 19.48 -21.07 -28.99
C VAL A 41 19.22 -21.37 -27.52
N LEU A 42 18.24 -22.23 -27.22
CA LEU A 42 17.96 -22.70 -25.86
C LEU A 42 19.18 -23.42 -25.29
N GLU A 43 19.79 -24.34 -26.02
CA GLU A 43 20.99 -25.09 -25.60
C GLU A 43 22.16 -24.16 -25.32
N ALA A 44 22.48 -23.25 -26.25
CA ALA A 44 23.56 -22.28 -26.07
C ALA A 44 23.35 -21.39 -24.83
N SER A 45 22.10 -20.94 -24.61
CA SER A 45 21.74 -20.11 -23.46
C SER A 45 21.86 -20.89 -22.14
N LEU A 46 21.47 -22.16 -22.13
CA LEU A 46 21.55 -23.02 -20.95
C LEU A 46 23.00 -23.43 -20.63
N GLU A 47 23.83 -23.67 -21.65
CA GLU A 47 25.28 -23.88 -21.48
C GLU A 47 25.96 -22.64 -20.88
N SER A 48 25.63 -21.46 -21.42
CA SER A 48 26.10 -20.18 -20.90
C SER A 48 25.66 -19.93 -19.46
N LEU A 49 24.42 -20.31 -19.11
CA LEU A 49 23.89 -20.22 -17.76
C LEU A 49 24.62 -21.17 -16.80
N GLY A 50 24.84 -22.43 -17.20
CA GLY A 50 25.56 -23.40 -16.39
C GLY A 50 26.96 -22.93 -16.02
N ASP A 51 27.73 -22.45 -17.02
CA ASP A 51 29.07 -21.90 -16.80
C ASP A 51 29.05 -20.68 -15.85
N TYR A 52 28.04 -19.81 -16.00
CA TYR A 52 27.86 -18.64 -15.14
C TYR A 52 27.57 -19.04 -13.69
N LEU A 53 26.64 -19.98 -13.46
CA LEU A 53 26.28 -20.45 -12.13
C LEU A 53 27.50 -21.05 -11.40
N VAL A 54 28.26 -21.90 -12.08
CA VAL A 54 29.50 -22.48 -11.55
C VAL A 54 30.54 -21.40 -11.23
N THR A 55 30.76 -20.47 -12.16
CA THR A 55 31.76 -19.41 -12.00
C THR A 55 31.40 -18.44 -10.87
N GLN A 56 30.12 -18.16 -10.66
CA GLN A 56 29.63 -17.28 -9.60
C GLN A 56 29.37 -18.02 -8.28
N HIS A 57 29.63 -19.33 -8.22
CA HIS A 57 29.32 -20.17 -7.06
C HIS A 57 27.85 -20.08 -6.63
N ILE A 58 26.94 -20.05 -7.60
CA ILE A 58 25.49 -20.08 -7.40
C ILE A 58 25.02 -21.51 -7.62
N GLU A 59 24.52 -22.15 -6.57
CA GLU A 59 23.92 -23.48 -6.65
C GLU A 59 22.42 -23.37 -6.96
N LEU A 60 21.95 -24.21 -7.89
CA LEU A 60 20.52 -24.41 -8.12
C LEU A 60 19.98 -25.36 -7.05
N ASP A 61 18.88 -24.98 -6.41
CA ASP A 61 18.13 -25.85 -5.50
C ASP A 61 17.13 -26.71 -6.27
N SER A 62 16.52 -26.16 -7.32
CA SER A 62 15.59 -26.89 -8.19
C SER A 62 15.44 -26.29 -9.59
N ILE A 63 14.83 -27.10 -10.47
CA ILE A 63 14.37 -26.70 -11.80
C ILE A 63 12.86 -26.92 -11.86
N ILE A 64 12.09 -25.90 -12.29
CA ILE A 64 10.65 -26.00 -12.50
C ILE A 64 10.36 -25.72 -13.98
N ILE A 65 9.68 -26.64 -14.65
CA ILE A 65 9.27 -26.50 -16.05
C ILE A 65 7.74 -26.44 -16.13
N THR A 66 7.21 -25.27 -16.50
CA THR A 66 5.76 -25.02 -16.54
C THR A 66 5.10 -25.39 -17.88
N GLY A 67 5.57 -26.45 -18.52
CA GLY A 67 4.92 -27.05 -19.69
C GLY A 67 5.46 -26.62 -21.04
N ASP A 68 4.81 -27.16 -22.07
CA ASP A 68 5.20 -27.11 -23.47
C ASP A 68 6.67 -27.53 -23.67
N ILE A 69 7.00 -28.71 -23.13
CA ILE A 69 8.31 -29.35 -23.30
C ILE A 69 8.51 -29.71 -24.77
N THR A 70 7.47 -30.22 -25.43
CA THR A 70 7.49 -30.60 -26.85
C THR A 70 6.36 -29.91 -27.63
N VAL A 71 6.25 -30.24 -28.92
CA VAL A 71 5.20 -29.80 -29.82
C VAL A 71 4.26 -30.97 -30.08
N THR A 72 2.96 -30.78 -29.83
CA THR A 72 1.90 -31.76 -30.21
C THR A 72 2.11 -33.17 -29.63
N ALA A 73 2.61 -33.25 -28.40
CA ALA A 73 2.95 -34.48 -27.68
C ALA A 73 3.90 -35.41 -28.47
N ASP A 74 4.82 -34.85 -29.25
CA ASP A 74 5.82 -35.61 -29.98
C ASP A 74 6.79 -36.32 -29.01
N PRO A 75 6.84 -37.67 -28.99
CA PRO A 75 7.78 -38.42 -28.17
C PRO A 75 9.24 -38.02 -28.42
N GLY A 76 9.56 -37.59 -29.64
CA GLY A 76 10.90 -37.15 -30.01
C GLY A 76 11.38 -35.93 -29.24
N GLY A 77 10.50 -35.00 -28.87
CA GLY A 77 10.86 -33.83 -28.08
C GLY A 77 11.09 -34.16 -26.61
N TYR A 78 10.28 -35.05 -26.02
CA TYR A 78 10.51 -35.52 -24.65
C TYR A 78 11.84 -36.23 -24.48
N ALA A 79 12.23 -37.06 -25.47
CA ALA A 79 13.52 -37.74 -25.47
C ALA A 79 14.72 -36.77 -25.48
N LEU A 80 14.52 -35.52 -25.92
CA LEU A 80 15.56 -34.47 -25.92
C LEU A 80 15.68 -33.75 -24.58
N LEU A 81 14.67 -33.78 -23.70
CA LEU A 81 14.69 -33.00 -22.46
C LEU A 81 15.88 -33.33 -21.55
N PRO A 82 16.25 -34.60 -21.28
CA PRO A 82 17.37 -34.89 -20.39
C PRO A 82 18.71 -34.37 -20.92
N SER A 83 18.95 -34.52 -22.23
CA SER A 83 20.19 -34.02 -22.85
C SER A 83 20.20 -32.49 -22.98
N PHE A 84 19.02 -31.88 -23.12
CA PHE A 84 18.85 -30.44 -23.03
C PHE A 84 19.20 -29.93 -21.62
N LEU A 85 18.62 -30.47 -20.55
CA LEU A 85 18.93 -30.02 -19.19
C LEU A 85 20.38 -30.28 -18.79
N ALA A 86 20.99 -31.38 -19.29
CA ALA A 86 22.40 -31.68 -19.09
C ALA A 86 23.35 -30.57 -19.62
N LYS A 87 22.86 -29.64 -20.44
CA LYS A 87 23.61 -28.44 -20.85
C LYS A 87 23.96 -27.50 -19.70
N LEU A 88 23.27 -27.58 -18.56
CA LEU A 88 23.67 -26.88 -17.33
C LEU A 88 25.03 -27.36 -16.78
N GLY A 89 25.53 -28.51 -17.25
CA GLY A 89 26.82 -29.05 -16.83
C GLY A 89 26.85 -29.32 -15.32
N ALA A 90 27.88 -28.82 -14.63
CA ALA A 90 28.05 -29.03 -13.19
C ALA A 90 27.01 -28.31 -12.32
N ALA A 91 26.22 -27.38 -12.88
CA ALA A 91 25.13 -26.71 -12.16
C ALA A 91 23.80 -27.51 -12.20
N MET A 92 23.77 -28.66 -12.89
CA MET A 92 22.58 -29.50 -12.97
C MET A 92 22.19 -30.04 -11.59
N VAL A 93 20.89 -30.06 -11.31
CA VAL A 93 20.33 -30.63 -10.07
C VAL A 93 20.01 -32.12 -10.23
N GLU A 94 19.86 -32.82 -9.12
CA GLU A 94 19.40 -34.22 -9.12
C GLU A 94 17.99 -34.35 -9.73
N PRO A 95 17.63 -35.49 -10.35
CA PRO A 95 16.35 -35.64 -11.04
C PRO A 95 15.12 -35.37 -10.17
N ASP A 96 15.15 -35.72 -8.89
CA ASP A 96 14.06 -35.48 -7.94
C ASP A 96 13.88 -34.01 -7.56
N ARG A 97 14.80 -33.12 -8.00
CA ARG A 97 14.74 -31.65 -7.88
C ARG A 97 14.23 -30.97 -9.16
N VAL A 98 13.78 -31.74 -10.14
CA VAL A 98 13.14 -31.24 -11.37
C VAL A 98 11.63 -31.49 -11.29
N LEU A 99 10.82 -30.43 -11.34
CA LEU A 99 9.35 -30.50 -11.35
C LEU A 99 8.79 -30.08 -12.71
N LEU A 100 7.98 -30.95 -13.29
CA LEU A 100 7.33 -30.74 -14.58
C LEU A 100 5.81 -30.57 -14.43
N THR A 101 5.24 -29.60 -15.12
CA THR A 101 3.79 -29.50 -15.32
C THR A 101 3.47 -29.59 -16.81
N PRO A 102 2.42 -30.28 -17.24
CA PRO A 102 2.10 -30.40 -18.67
C PRO A 102 1.53 -29.10 -19.24
N GLY A 103 1.99 -28.71 -20.43
CA GLY A 103 1.34 -27.70 -21.28
C GLY A 103 0.32 -28.28 -22.26
N ASN A 104 -0.31 -27.43 -23.05
CA ASN A 104 -1.30 -27.87 -24.05
C ASN A 104 -0.63 -28.62 -25.21
N HIS A 105 0.63 -28.31 -25.53
CA HIS A 105 1.43 -29.07 -26.48
C HIS A 105 2.02 -30.36 -25.90
N ASP A 106 1.89 -30.59 -24.60
CA ASP A 106 2.42 -31.79 -23.93
C ASP A 106 1.41 -32.95 -23.81
N VAL A 107 0.16 -32.71 -24.18
CA VAL A 107 -0.90 -33.71 -24.07
C VAL A 107 -1.35 -34.16 -25.45
N ARG A 108 -1.69 -35.44 -25.58
CA ARG A 108 -2.21 -35.95 -26.85
C ARG A 108 -3.63 -35.44 -27.10
N TRP A 109 -3.78 -34.61 -28.12
CA TRP A 109 -5.07 -34.07 -28.53
C TRP A 109 -6.01 -35.18 -29.03
N SER A 110 -7.31 -34.98 -28.87
CA SER A 110 -8.39 -35.95 -29.10
C SER A 110 -8.38 -37.20 -28.21
N ALA A 111 -7.36 -37.43 -27.37
CA ALA A 111 -7.41 -38.45 -26.33
C ALA A 111 -8.40 -38.03 -25.22
N ALA A 112 -9.03 -38.97 -24.51
CA ALA A 112 -9.96 -38.62 -23.45
C ALA A 112 -9.22 -37.93 -22.27
N PRO A 113 -9.77 -36.87 -21.64
CA PRO A 113 -9.26 -36.33 -20.39
C PRO A 113 -9.10 -37.42 -19.33
N GLY A 114 -8.00 -37.35 -18.58
CA GLY A 114 -7.62 -38.32 -17.56
C GLY A 114 -7.32 -39.75 -18.03
N SER A 115 -7.07 -39.94 -19.33
CA SER A 115 -6.64 -41.23 -19.89
C SER A 115 -5.13 -41.37 -19.94
N VAL A 116 -4.62 -42.60 -19.87
CA VAL A 116 -3.18 -42.90 -20.03
C VAL A 116 -2.66 -42.46 -21.39
N GLU A 117 -3.44 -42.66 -22.46
CA GLU A 117 -3.07 -42.25 -23.83
C GLU A 117 -2.79 -40.75 -23.94
N ARG A 118 -3.47 -39.93 -23.13
CA ARG A 118 -3.26 -38.48 -23.10
C ARG A 118 -1.89 -38.06 -22.57
N TYR A 119 -1.35 -38.84 -21.63
CA TYR A 119 -0.12 -38.55 -20.88
C TYR A 119 1.01 -39.54 -21.16
N GLU A 120 0.86 -40.41 -22.15
CA GLU A 120 1.74 -41.57 -22.39
C GLU A 120 3.23 -41.19 -22.38
N SER A 121 3.62 -40.19 -23.19
CA SER A 121 5.03 -39.77 -23.28
C SER A 121 5.55 -39.07 -22.01
N LEU A 122 4.69 -38.36 -21.27
CA LEU A 122 5.06 -37.76 -19.99
C LEU A 122 5.23 -38.82 -18.89
N LEU A 123 4.38 -39.85 -18.89
CA LEU A 123 4.51 -41.00 -17.99
C LEU A 123 5.80 -41.77 -18.27
N GLU A 124 6.13 -41.97 -19.54
CA GLU A 124 7.40 -42.57 -19.96
C GLU A 124 8.60 -41.73 -19.50
N LEU A 125 8.57 -40.42 -19.77
CA LEU A 125 9.62 -39.50 -19.33
C LEU A 125 9.81 -39.54 -17.81
N ARG A 126 8.72 -39.43 -17.04
CA ARG A 126 8.73 -39.52 -15.56
C ARG A 126 9.39 -40.82 -15.09
N THR A 127 9.01 -41.95 -15.70
CA THR A 127 9.53 -43.27 -15.33
C THR A 127 11.01 -43.43 -15.68
N GLN A 128 11.46 -42.88 -16.81
CA GLN A 128 12.83 -43.01 -17.29
C GLN A 128 13.82 -42.10 -16.56
N THR A 129 13.36 -40.92 -16.12
CA THR A 129 14.23 -39.88 -15.58
C THR A 129 14.17 -39.76 -14.06
N GLY A 130 13.02 -40.10 -13.45
CA GLY A 130 12.77 -39.82 -12.04
C GLY A 130 12.40 -38.36 -11.75
N TYR A 131 12.14 -37.54 -12.78
CA TYR A 131 11.64 -36.17 -12.59
C TYR A 131 10.28 -36.18 -11.89
N GLN A 132 10.07 -35.21 -11.00
CA GLN A 132 8.77 -34.98 -10.37
C GLN A 132 7.79 -34.37 -11.38
N THR A 133 6.51 -34.67 -11.22
CA THR A 133 5.46 -34.11 -12.07
C THR A 133 4.30 -33.62 -11.23
N ALA A 134 3.53 -32.66 -11.78
CA ALA A 134 2.15 -32.47 -11.34
C ALA A 134 1.38 -33.81 -11.37
N TYR A 135 0.29 -33.89 -10.61
CA TYR A 135 -0.62 -35.03 -10.73
C TYR A 135 -1.27 -35.05 -12.12
N PHE A 136 -1.30 -36.21 -12.76
CA PHE A 136 -2.10 -36.44 -13.95
C PHE A 136 -3.51 -36.89 -13.53
N ASP A 137 -4.51 -36.07 -13.83
CA ASP A 137 -5.90 -36.29 -13.44
C ASP A 137 -6.42 -37.66 -13.94
N GLY A 138 -7.21 -38.37 -13.14
CA GLY A 138 -7.73 -39.69 -13.47
C GLY A 138 -6.71 -40.85 -13.38
N ILE A 139 -5.41 -40.53 -13.45
CA ILE A 139 -4.30 -41.48 -13.37
C ILE A 139 -3.73 -41.52 -11.96
N ASP A 140 -3.14 -40.40 -11.51
CA ASP A 140 -2.46 -40.29 -10.22
C ASP A 140 -3.42 -39.88 -9.09
N ILE A 141 -4.54 -39.24 -9.44
CA ILE A 141 -5.59 -38.81 -8.51
C ILE A 141 -6.99 -39.06 -9.10
N ASP A 142 -7.97 -39.26 -8.23
CA ASP A 142 -9.39 -39.26 -8.63
C ASP A 142 -10.02 -37.85 -8.59
N ASN A 143 -11.27 -37.74 -9.03
CA ASN A 143 -12.00 -36.47 -9.05
C ASN A 143 -12.24 -35.86 -7.66
N ALA A 144 -12.06 -36.65 -6.58
CA ALA A 144 -12.14 -36.19 -5.20
C ALA A 144 -10.76 -35.82 -4.63
N GLY A 145 -9.70 -35.85 -5.45
CA GLY A 145 -8.33 -35.53 -5.06
C GLY A 145 -7.63 -36.63 -4.27
N ARG A 146 -8.14 -37.87 -4.32
CA ARG A 146 -7.53 -39.00 -3.63
C ARG A 146 -6.46 -39.63 -4.52
N PRO A 147 -5.24 -39.86 -4.01
CA PRO A 147 -4.19 -40.54 -4.77
C PRO A 147 -4.63 -41.92 -5.26
N ARG A 148 -4.16 -42.28 -6.46
CA ARG A 148 -4.37 -43.58 -7.11
C ARG A 148 -3.00 -44.24 -7.33
N GLY A 149 -2.79 -45.41 -6.74
CA GLY A 149 -1.58 -46.20 -6.99
C GLY A 149 -0.32 -45.64 -6.33
N ALA A 150 0.80 -45.67 -7.06
CA ALA A 150 2.12 -45.33 -6.54
C ALA A 150 2.23 -43.85 -6.13
N THR A 151 3.11 -43.56 -5.17
CA THR A 151 3.33 -42.24 -4.58
C THR A 151 4.01 -41.30 -5.59
N VAL A 152 3.21 -40.51 -6.32
CA VAL A 152 3.71 -39.35 -7.07
C VAL A 152 3.82 -38.16 -6.12
N ASN A 153 4.93 -37.43 -6.17
CA ASN A 153 5.15 -36.24 -5.36
C ASN A 153 5.19 -34.99 -6.25
N PRO A 154 4.11 -34.20 -6.35
CA PRO A 154 4.10 -32.98 -7.15
C PRO A 154 4.70 -31.78 -6.40
N LEU A 155 5.35 -32.00 -5.26
CA LEU A 155 5.91 -30.98 -4.39
C LEU A 155 7.45 -30.99 -4.44
N LEU A 156 8.04 -29.80 -4.53
CA LEU A 156 9.45 -29.55 -4.25
C LEU A 156 9.59 -28.70 -3.00
N GLU A 157 10.50 -29.08 -2.11
CA GLU A 157 10.84 -28.30 -0.92
C GLU A 157 12.32 -27.93 -0.93
N ALA A 158 12.63 -26.67 -0.64
CA ALA A 158 14.02 -26.22 -0.53
C ALA A 158 14.77 -27.02 0.53
N GLY A 159 16.05 -27.33 0.31
CA GLY A 159 16.88 -27.99 1.32
C GLY A 159 17.00 -27.17 2.62
N ASP A 160 16.92 -25.84 2.51
CA ASP A 160 16.94 -24.90 3.63
C ASP A 160 15.54 -24.50 4.15
N GLY A 161 14.47 -25.08 3.60
CA GLY A 161 13.08 -24.77 3.96
C GLY A 161 12.59 -23.38 3.51
N SER A 162 13.33 -22.66 2.66
CA SER A 162 12.96 -21.31 2.23
C SER A 162 11.80 -21.24 1.23
N TYR A 163 11.46 -22.32 0.53
CA TYR A 163 10.28 -22.39 -0.31
C TYR A 163 9.69 -23.80 -0.38
N ILE A 164 8.40 -23.86 -0.75
CA ILE A 164 7.71 -25.06 -1.20
C ILE A 164 7.01 -24.73 -2.53
N ALA A 165 7.16 -25.60 -3.53
CA ALA A 165 6.56 -25.44 -4.85
C ALA A 165 5.68 -26.64 -5.20
N VAL A 166 4.46 -26.40 -5.66
CA VAL A 166 3.52 -27.44 -6.09
C VAL A 166 3.22 -27.32 -7.59
N GLY A 167 3.33 -28.44 -8.30
CA GLY A 167 2.99 -28.53 -9.72
C GLY A 167 1.51 -28.81 -9.96
N LEU A 168 0.91 -28.08 -10.90
CA LEU A 168 -0.50 -28.18 -11.27
C LEU A 168 -0.65 -28.33 -12.80
N ASN A 169 -1.34 -29.37 -13.21
CA ASN A 169 -1.80 -29.67 -14.55
C ASN A 169 -3.05 -28.84 -14.88
N SER A 170 -2.85 -27.85 -15.75
CA SER A 170 -3.92 -27.02 -16.32
C SER A 170 -4.36 -27.48 -17.72
N SER A 171 -3.85 -28.63 -18.19
CA SER A 171 -3.88 -29.06 -19.59
C SER A 171 -4.69 -30.34 -19.83
N ASN A 172 -5.35 -30.87 -18.79
CA ASN A 172 -6.18 -32.09 -18.89
C ASN A 172 -7.31 -31.99 -19.93
N HIS A 173 -7.82 -30.77 -20.15
CA HIS A 173 -8.89 -30.49 -21.10
C HIS A 173 -8.40 -29.80 -22.38
N CYS A 174 -7.09 -29.76 -22.63
CA CYS A 174 -6.54 -29.20 -23.86
C CYS A 174 -6.71 -30.16 -25.05
N GLY A 175 -7.03 -29.61 -26.23
CA GLY A 175 -7.25 -30.39 -27.45
C GLY A 175 -8.35 -31.45 -27.32
N VAL A 176 -9.45 -31.15 -26.63
CA VAL A 176 -10.60 -32.06 -26.51
C VAL A 176 -11.62 -31.82 -27.62
N ASP A 177 -12.20 -32.90 -28.14
CA ASP A 177 -13.30 -32.80 -29.10
C ASP A 177 -14.61 -32.42 -28.39
N ALA A 178 -15.29 -31.40 -28.90
CA ALA A 178 -16.64 -31.07 -28.46
C ALA A 178 -17.58 -32.26 -28.64
N ALA A 179 -18.54 -32.38 -27.72
CA ALA A 179 -19.61 -33.35 -27.86
C ALA A 179 -20.37 -33.13 -29.16
N VAL A 180 -20.75 -34.22 -29.82
CA VAL A 180 -21.60 -34.18 -31.00
C VAL A 180 -22.95 -33.58 -30.61
N GLU A 181 -23.44 -32.62 -31.40
CA GLU A 181 -24.77 -32.03 -31.17
C GLU A 181 -25.84 -33.12 -31.24
N VAL A 182 -26.84 -33.04 -30.35
CA VAL A 182 -27.87 -34.08 -30.18
C VAL A 182 -28.62 -34.33 -31.50
N GLU A 183 -28.83 -33.28 -32.29
CA GLU A 183 -29.48 -33.33 -33.60
C GLU A 183 -28.68 -34.10 -34.67
N LEU A 184 -27.37 -34.23 -34.45
CA LEU A 184 -26.44 -34.92 -35.35
C LEU A 184 -26.04 -36.31 -34.86
N ALA A 185 -26.24 -36.63 -33.58
CA ALA A 185 -25.81 -37.89 -32.96
C ALA A 185 -26.24 -39.13 -33.77
N ASP A 186 -27.53 -39.26 -34.07
CA ASP A 186 -28.08 -40.40 -34.83
C ASP A 186 -27.70 -40.41 -36.32
N ARG A 187 -27.18 -39.29 -36.82
CA ARG A 187 -26.83 -39.09 -38.24
C ARG A 187 -25.33 -39.18 -38.50
N LEU A 188 -24.50 -39.11 -37.46
CA LEU A 188 -23.06 -39.00 -37.57
C LEU A 188 -22.48 -40.17 -38.37
N ASP A 189 -22.87 -41.41 -38.07
CA ASP A 189 -22.40 -42.60 -38.79
C ASP A 189 -22.70 -42.54 -40.29
N ALA A 190 -23.88 -42.04 -40.67
CA ALA A 190 -24.26 -41.87 -42.07
C ALA A 190 -23.42 -40.79 -42.75
N ILE A 191 -23.14 -39.68 -42.04
CA ILE A 191 -22.28 -38.60 -42.51
C ILE A 191 -20.84 -39.08 -42.69
N VAL A 192 -20.28 -39.84 -41.73
CA VAL A 192 -18.93 -40.42 -41.83
C VAL A 192 -18.83 -41.38 -43.02
N LYS A 193 -19.83 -42.27 -43.21
CA LYS A 193 -19.87 -43.17 -44.37
C LYS A 193 -19.92 -42.40 -45.70
N LYS A 194 -20.66 -41.28 -45.74
CA LYS A 194 -20.74 -40.43 -46.94
C LYS A 194 -19.43 -39.69 -47.19
N ALA A 195 -18.78 -39.16 -46.15
CA ALA A 195 -17.46 -38.55 -46.22
C ALA A 195 -16.40 -39.50 -46.81
N GLY A 196 -16.49 -40.80 -46.54
CA GLY A 196 -15.58 -41.79 -47.14
C GLY A 196 -15.70 -41.94 -48.67
N ARG A 197 -16.76 -41.40 -49.29
CA ARG A 197 -17.04 -41.52 -50.73
C ARG A 197 -17.09 -40.16 -51.44
N ASP A 198 -17.41 -39.10 -50.70
CA ASP A 198 -17.63 -37.74 -51.21
C ASP A 198 -16.62 -36.78 -50.59
N LYS A 199 -15.77 -36.18 -51.44
CA LYS A 199 -14.68 -35.30 -51.01
C LYS A 199 -15.17 -34.01 -50.34
N ASP A 200 -16.33 -33.49 -50.75
CA ASP A 200 -16.87 -32.25 -50.19
C ASP A 200 -17.45 -32.52 -48.80
N VAL A 201 -18.11 -33.67 -48.62
CA VAL A 201 -18.58 -34.11 -47.31
C VAL A 201 -17.42 -34.43 -46.38
N ALA A 202 -16.33 -35.00 -46.90
CA ALA A 202 -15.10 -35.20 -46.14
C ALA A 202 -14.50 -33.88 -45.67
N ALA A 203 -14.39 -32.89 -46.55
CA ALA A 203 -13.88 -31.57 -46.22
C ALA A 203 -14.76 -30.86 -45.17
N LEU A 204 -16.09 -30.96 -45.30
CA LEU A 204 -17.04 -30.42 -44.33
C LEU A 204 -16.92 -31.10 -42.96
N LEU A 205 -16.85 -32.44 -42.93
CA LEU A 205 -16.69 -33.20 -41.69
C LEU A 205 -15.37 -32.85 -41.00
N GLN A 206 -14.28 -32.70 -41.75
CA GLN A 206 -12.99 -32.25 -41.20
C GLN A 206 -13.07 -30.82 -40.67
N ALA A 207 -13.73 -29.90 -41.38
CA ALA A 207 -13.91 -28.54 -40.92
C ALA A 207 -14.76 -28.47 -39.64
N TRP A 208 -15.82 -29.27 -39.53
CA TRP A 208 -16.65 -29.38 -38.33
C TRP A 208 -15.85 -29.95 -37.15
N LYS A 209 -15.10 -31.05 -37.35
CA LYS A 209 -14.21 -31.60 -36.32
C LYS A 209 -13.18 -30.58 -35.84
N ARG A 210 -12.50 -29.88 -36.76
CA ARG A 210 -11.54 -28.82 -36.42
C ARG A 210 -12.18 -27.68 -35.61
N ARG A 211 -13.45 -27.36 -35.87
CA ARG A 211 -14.19 -26.34 -35.11
C ARG A 211 -14.64 -26.84 -33.74
N GLY A 212 -14.87 -28.15 -33.59
CA GLY A 212 -15.22 -28.78 -32.32
C GLY A 212 -14.02 -28.97 -31.39
N LEU A 213 -12.79 -28.90 -31.90
CA LEU A 213 -11.60 -29.04 -31.08
C LEU A 213 -11.39 -27.81 -30.20
N SER A 214 -11.31 -28.03 -28.88
CA SER A 214 -11.17 -26.96 -27.89
C SER A 214 -9.87 -27.10 -27.10
N ASP A 215 -9.13 -26.01 -27.02
CA ASP A 215 -7.97 -25.87 -26.14
C ASP A 215 -8.43 -25.23 -24.81
N LEU A 216 -8.89 -26.07 -23.88
CA LEU A 216 -9.54 -25.61 -22.65
C LEU A 216 -8.57 -25.69 -21.45
N ALA A 217 -8.05 -24.53 -21.05
CA ALA A 217 -7.28 -24.40 -19.82
C ALA A 217 -8.17 -24.60 -18.58
N ARG A 218 -7.78 -25.53 -17.70
CA ARG A 218 -8.53 -25.86 -16.47
C ARG A 218 -7.68 -26.66 -15.49
N VAL A 219 -7.69 -26.27 -14.22
CA VAL A 219 -7.18 -27.11 -13.12
C VAL A 219 -8.36 -27.82 -12.46
N ASP A 220 -8.43 -29.14 -12.52
CA ASP A 220 -9.60 -29.88 -12.01
C ASP A 220 -9.72 -29.83 -10.48
N GLN A 221 -10.95 -29.98 -9.99
CA GLN A 221 -11.25 -29.85 -8.56
C GLN A 221 -10.50 -30.87 -7.70
N GLY A 222 -10.40 -32.12 -8.17
CA GLY A 222 -9.62 -33.15 -7.49
C GLY A 222 -8.17 -32.73 -7.32
N GLN A 223 -7.61 -32.04 -8.31
CA GLN A 223 -6.25 -31.56 -8.29
C GLN A 223 -6.03 -30.42 -7.30
N LEU A 224 -6.96 -29.45 -7.24
CA LEU A 224 -6.93 -28.39 -6.23
C LEU A 224 -7.04 -28.95 -4.81
N ILE A 225 -7.89 -29.95 -4.60
CA ILE A 225 -8.01 -30.64 -3.30
C ILE A 225 -6.70 -31.35 -2.95
N ALA A 226 -6.14 -32.13 -3.88
CA ALA A 226 -4.92 -32.88 -3.67
C ALA A 226 -3.74 -31.95 -3.36
N ALA A 227 -3.54 -30.90 -4.15
CA ALA A 227 -2.48 -29.91 -3.94
C ALA A 227 -2.68 -29.10 -2.65
N GLY A 228 -3.92 -28.76 -2.30
CA GLY A 228 -4.25 -28.10 -1.03
C GLY A 228 -3.84 -28.91 0.19
N ASN A 229 -4.05 -30.23 0.14
CA ASN A 229 -3.67 -31.14 1.22
C ASN A 229 -2.14 -31.25 1.41
N LEU A 230 -1.34 -31.05 0.35
CA LEU A 230 0.12 -31.10 0.44
C LEU A 230 0.70 -29.94 1.25
N TRP A 231 0.01 -28.81 1.32
CA TRP A 231 0.44 -27.65 2.10
C TRP A 231 0.09 -27.73 3.59
N ALA A 232 -0.74 -28.69 3.99
CA ALA A 232 -1.19 -28.85 5.38
C ALA A 232 -0.13 -29.52 6.28
N GLU A 233 0.94 -30.07 5.70
CA GLU A 233 2.07 -30.62 6.46
C GLU A 233 2.97 -29.47 6.95
N PRO A 234 3.22 -29.33 8.26
CA PRO A 234 3.87 -28.15 8.82
C PRO A 234 5.37 -28.11 8.48
N ALA A 235 5.76 -27.24 7.55
CA ALA A 235 7.16 -26.95 7.25
C ALA A 235 7.79 -26.05 8.31
N SER A 236 8.54 -26.64 9.25
CA SER A 236 9.59 -26.03 10.10
C SER A 236 9.24 -24.73 10.88
N ALA A 237 10.23 -24.15 11.56
CA ALA A 237 10.07 -22.96 12.43
C ALA A 237 9.88 -21.63 11.68
N ALA A 238 10.05 -21.61 10.34
CA ALA A 238 9.86 -20.43 9.49
C ALA A 238 8.89 -20.73 8.34
N THR A 239 7.96 -19.81 8.07
CA THR A 239 6.97 -19.98 6.99
C THR A 239 7.66 -19.89 5.61
N PRO A 240 7.64 -20.96 4.79
CA PRO A 240 8.27 -20.96 3.47
C PRO A 240 7.55 -20.04 2.47
N LEU A 241 8.24 -19.65 1.41
CA LEU A 241 7.61 -19.08 0.22
C LEU A 241 6.80 -20.19 -0.48
N ARG A 242 5.50 -19.98 -0.71
CA ARG A 242 4.60 -20.94 -1.36
C ARG A 242 4.50 -20.61 -2.85
N ILE A 243 4.85 -21.59 -3.69
CA ILE A 243 4.89 -21.43 -5.14
C ILE A 243 3.90 -22.39 -5.80
N ALA A 244 3.01 -21.89 -6.65
CA ALA A 244 2.19 -22.70 -7.54
C ALA A 244 2.75 -22.64 -8.96
N ALA A 245 3.02 -23.78 -9.58
CA ALA A 245 3.54 -23.89 -10.94
C ALA A 245 2.48 -24.54 -11.84
N LEU A 246 2.17 -23.92 -12.97
CA LEU A 246 1.21 -24.43 -13.97
C LEU A 246 1.48 -23.82 -15.34
N HIS A 247 1.01 -24.44 -16.42
CA HIS A 247 1.26 -23.90 -17.76
C HIS A 247 0.46 -22.63 -18.12
N HIS A 248 -0.86 -22.64 -17.93
CA HIS A 248 -1.71 -21.57 -18.44
C HIS A 248 -1.74 -20.31 -17.55
N GLN A 249 -1.86 -19.15 -18.19
CA GLN A 249 -1.97 -17.86 -17.51
C GLN A 249 -3.23 -17.73 -16.64
N ILE A 250 -3.12 -16.92 -15.58
CA ILE A 250 -4.18 -16.68 -14.60
C ILE A 250 -4.85 -15.30 -14.75
N GLY A 251 -4.65 -14.67 -15.90
CA GLY A 251 -5.21 -13.39 -16.30
C GLY A 251 -4.52 -12.89 -17.57
N PRO A 252 -4.93 -11.70 -18.09
CA PRO A 252 -4.34 -11.13 -19.29
C PRO A 252 -2.85 -10.85 -19.13
N VAL A 253 -2.04 -11.19 -20.14
CA VAL A 253 -0.58 -11.05 -20.12
C VAL A 253 -0.09 -9.92 -21.01
N THR A 254 -0.70 -9.74 -22.18
CA THR A 254 -0.28 -8.72 -23.16
C THR A 254 -1.47 -7.86 -23.60
N ALA A 255 -1.18 -6.69 -24.15
CA ALA A 255 -2.19 -5.85 -24.81
C ALA A 255 -2.52 -6.32 -26.24
N VAL A 256 -1.81 -7.34 -26.75
CA VAL A 256 -2.09 -7.92 -28.05
C VAL A 256 -3.30 -8.84 -27.88
N GLU A 257 -4.37 -8.51 -28.60
CA GLU A 257 -5.60 -9.30 -28.59
C GLU A 257 -5.33 -10.69 -29.18
N GLU A 258 -5.69 -11.72 -28.43
CA GLU A 258 -5.67 -13.11 -28.87
C GLU A 258 -7.10 -13.63 -28.97
N LEU A 259 -7.55 -13.94 -30.19
CA LEU A 259 -8.90 -14.46 -30.42
C LEU A 259 -8.91 -15.99 -30.38
N LYS A 260 -9.28 -16.55 -29.24
CA LYS A 260 -9.47 -18.00 -28.99
C LYS A 260 -10.89 -18.28 -28.48
N ALA A 261 -11.29 -19.55 -28.48
CA ALA A 261 -12.57 -19.98 -27.89
C ALA A 261 -12.65 -19.67 -26.39
N PHE A 262 -11.51 -19.74 -25.70
CA PHE A 262 -11.33 -19.37 -24.30
C PHE A 262 -10.05 -18.54 -24.18
N GLU A 263 -10.17 -17.31 -23.68
CA GLU A 263 -9.02 -16.42 -23.44
C GLU A 263 -8.27 -16.79 -22.14
N THR A 264 -8.99 -17.38 -21.18
CA THR A 264 -8.49 -17.69 -19.84
C THR A 264 -9.00 -19.04 -19.34
N MET A 265 -8.50 -19.48 -18.18
CA MET A 265 -8.95 -20.71 -17.55
C MET A 265 -10.46 -20.73 -17.29
N SER A 266 -11.10 -21.84 -17.66
CA SER A 266 -12.56 -22.03 -17.50
C SER A 266 -13.07 -21.92 -16.06
N ASN A 267 -12.22 -22.22 -15.08
CA ASN A 267 -12.50 -22.14 -13.66
C ASN A 267 -11.60 -21.16 -12.91
N LEU A 268 -11.16 -20.08 -13.58
CA LEU A 268 -10.22 -19.09 -13.02
C LEU A 268 -10.62 -18.58 -11.63
N GLY A 269 -11.91 -18.30 -11.40
CA GLY A 269 -12.40 -17.83 -10.09
C GLY A 269 -12.18 -18.84 -8.96
N ALA A 270 -12.41 -20.12 -9.22
CA ALA A 270 -12.16 -21.19 -8.25
C ALA A 270 -10.65 -21.37 -8.00
N PHE A 271 -9.84 -21.33 -9.05
CA PHE A 271 -8.39 -21.41 -8.95
C PHE A 271 -7.80 -20.26 -8.13
N ARG A 272 -8.20 -19.02 -8.41
CA ARG A 272 -7.71 -17.85 -7.66
C ARG A 272 -8.15 -17.88 -6.20
N THR A 273 -9.36 -18.34 -5.91
CA THR A 273 -9.81 -18.56 -4.52
C THR A 273 -8.92 -19.58 -3.82
N TRP A 274 -8.54 -20.66 -4.50
CA TRP A 274 -7.61 -21.64 -3.97
C TRP A 274 -6.20 -21.06 -3.69
N LEU A 275 -5.68 -20.16 -4.54
CA LEU A 275 -4.43 -19.44 -4.28
C LEU A 275 -4.49 -18.61 -2.99
N LEU A 276 -5.63 -17.93 -2.77
CA LEU A 276 -5.89 -17.14 -1.56
C LEU A 276 -5.99 -18.03 -0.32
N ASP A 277 -6.83 -19.06 -0.36
CA ASP A 277 -7.13 -19.94 0.78
C ASP A 277 -5.88 -20.64 1.34
N HIS A 278 -4.84 -20.72 0.53
CA HIS A 278 -3.58 -21.36 0.90
C HIS A 278 -2.38 -20.42 0.81
N SER A 279 -2.61 -19.10 0.78
CA SER A 279 -1.57 -18.08 0.88
C SER A 279 -0.40 -18.31 -0.08
N VAL A 280 -0.70 -18.60 -1.35
CA VAL A 280 0.32 -18.80 -2.39
C VAL A 280 1.02 -17.48 -2.67
N ASP A 281 2.33 -17.44 -2.53
CA ASP A 281 3.12 -16.23 -2.69
C ASP A 281 3.50 -16.00 -4.16
N VAL A 282 3.86 -17.06 -4.89
CA VAL A 282 4.31 -16.96 -6.29
C VAL A 282 3.54 -17.92 -7.18
N VAL A 283 3.13 -17.46 -8.36
CA VAL A 283 2.56 -18.30 -9.43
C VAL A 283 3.50 -18.27 -10.63
N LEU A 284 4.00 -19.43 -11.03
CA LEU A 284 4.84 -19.61 -12.22
C LEU A 284 4.00 -20.16 -13.37
N HIS A 285 4.11 -19.56 -14.56
CA HIS A 285 3.45 -20.10 -15.75
C HIS A 285 4.13 -19.77 -17.09
N GLY A 286 3.59 -20.34 -18.17
CA GLY A 286 4.00 -20.17 -19.56
C GLY A 286 2.84 -19.82 -20.51
N HIS A 287 2.76 -20.51 -21.65
CA HIS A 287 1.69 -20.47 -22.67
C HIS A 287 1.66 -19.22 -23.56
N THR A 288 1.87 -18.03 -22.99
CA THR A 288 1.77 -16.78 -23.76
C THR A 288 3.06 -16.42 -24.50
N HIS A 289 4.13 -17.21 -24.32
CA HIS A 289 5.46 -17.00 -24.93
C HIS A 289 6.13 -15.65 -24.60
N VAL A 290 5.56 -14.90 -23.67
CA VAL A 290 6.00 -13.56 -23.26
C VAL A 290 6.36 -13.60 -21.79
N ALA A 291 7.62 -13.27 -21.49
CA ALA A 291 8.06 -13.11 -20.12
C ALA A 291 7.49 -11.82 -19.51
N TYR A 292 6.95 -11.94 -18.30
CA TYR A 292 6.47 -10.79 -17.54
C TYR A 292 6.38 -11.14 -16.05
N ASN A 293 6.47 -10.11 -15.22
CA ASN A 293 6.23 -10.20 -13.79
C ASN A 293 5.07 -9.26 -13.45
N ARG A 294 4.12 -9.71 -12.62
CA ARG A 294 2.99 -8.88 -12.19
C ARG A 294 2.58 -9.19 -10.76
N HIS A 295 2.33 -8.15 -9.98
CA HIS A 295 1.57 -8.30 -8.74
C HIS A 295 0.10 -8.52 -9.01
N ASP A 296 -0.45 -9.57 -8.43
CA ASP A 296 -1.87 -9.83 -8.45
C ASP A 296 -2.40 -9.92 -7.02
N ILE A 297 -3.69 -9.64 -6.89
CA ILE A 297 -4.38 -9.54 -5.62
C ILE A 297 -5.65 -10.37 -5.74
N GLN A 298 -5.86 -11.28 -4.79
CA GLN A 298 -7.13 -11.97 -4.65
C GLN A 298 -7.80 -11.62 -3.34
N ARG A 299 -9.09 -11.29 -3.41
CA ARG A 299 -9.94 -11.06 -2.24
C ARG A 299 -10.88 -12.23 -2.02
N SER A 300 -11.19 -12.50 -0.76
CA SER A 300 -12.18 -13.53 -0.43
C SER A 300 -13.56 -13.09 -0.90
N TYR A 301 -14.27 -13.97 -1.59
CA TYR A 301 -15.67 -13.72 -1.99
C TYR A 301 -16.66 -13.87 -0.81
N HIS A 302 -16.23 -14.48 0.30
CA HIS A 302 -17.11 -14.92 1.39
C HIS A 302 -16.75 -14.38 2.78
N SER A 303 -15.65 -13.63 2.94
CA SER A 303 -15.24 -13.17 4.28
C SER A 303 -16.04 -11.95 4.73
N THR A 304 -16.77 -12.13 5.83
CA THR A 304 -17.16 -11.03 6.71
C THR A 304 -15.89 -10.41 7.30
N LEU A 305 -15.46 -9.28 6.74
CA LEU A 305 -14.67 -8.18 7.35
C LEU A 305 -13.71 -8.47 8.54
N THR A 306 -13.01 -9.60 8.60
CA THR A 306 -11.92 -9.82 9.58
C THR A 306 -10.69 -10.48 8.96
N ALA A 307 -9.61 -9.70 8.95
CA ALA A 307 -8.17 -10.01 8.98
C ALA A 307 -7.50 -10.94 7.94
N SER A 308 -8.20 -11.66 7.06
CA SER A 308 -7.56 -12.28 5.87
C SER A 308 -8.47 -12.13 4.64
N ALA A 309 -8.82 -10.89 4.33
CA ALA A 309 -9.74 -10.56 3.24
C ALA A 309 -9.06 -10.46 1.87
N GLU A 310 -7.73 -10.37 1.84
CA GLU A 310 -6.92 -10.13 0.65
C GLU A 310 -5.58 -10.86 0.78
N HIS A 311 -5.10 -11.46 -0.31
CA HIS A 311 -3.74 -11.99 -0.42
C HIS A 311 -3.12 -11.50 -1.72
N ARG A 312 -1.91 -10.93 -1.61
CA ARG A 312 -1.14 -10.42 -2.74
C ARG A 312 -0.05 -11.42 -3.08
N PHE A 313 0.10 -11.71 -4.35
CA PHE A 313 1.06 -12.69 -4.85
C PHE A 313 1.71 -12.22 -6.15
N LEU A 314 2.87 -12.79 -6.47
CA LEU A 314 3.64 -12.48 -7.66
C LEU A 314 3.32 -13.52 -8.74
N VAL A 315 2.98 -13.07 -9.94
CA VAL A 315 2.83 -13.91 -11.13
C VAL A 315 4.06 -13.73 -11.99
N VAL A 316 4.75 -14.83 -12.31
CA VAL A 316 5.95 -14.88 -13.15
C VAL A 316 5.64 -15.71 -14.39
N GLY A 317 5.47 -15.04 -15.52
CA GLY A 317 5.37 -15.67 -16.83
C GLY A 317 6.74 -15.90 -17.45
N GLY A 318 7.00 -17.08 -17.99
CA GLY A 318 8.16 -17.36 -18.81
C GLY A 318 7.94 -16.99 -20.28
N GLY A 319 9.03 -16.64 -20.97
CA GLY A 319 9.04 -16.39 -22.41
C GLY A 319 9.75 -17.50 -23.17
N THR A 320 9.67 -17.46 -24.50
CA THR A 320 10.42 -18.38 -25.38
C THR A 320 10.94 -17.64 -26.62
N VAL A 321 11.85 -18.28 -27.34
CA VAL A 321 12.38 -17.74 -28.60
C VAL A 321 11.40 -18.03 -29.74
N GLU A 322 10.96 -16.97 -30.40
CA GLU A 322 10.13 -17.02 -31.60
C GLU A 322 10.87 -16.49 -32.83
N ARG A 323 10.32 -16.79 -34.00
CA ARG A 323 10.88 -16.33 -35.27
C ARG A 323 10.94 -14.80 -35.30
N GLY A 324 12.15 -14.25 -35.44
CA GLY A 324 12.37 -12.80 -35.46
C GLY A 324 12.52 -12.13 -34.09
N SER A 325 12.48 -12.89 -32.98
CA SER A 325 12.68 -12.38 -31.62
C SER A 325 14.00 -12.89 -31.04
N ALA A 326 15.09 -12.16 -31.27
CA ALA A 326 16.43 -12.53 -30.80
C ALA A 326 16.70 -12.17 -29.32
N ASP A 327 15.85 -11.34 -28.71
CA ASP A 327 16.03 -10.76 -27.36
C ASP A 327 15.04 -11.29 -26.31
N ALA A 328 14.38 -12.42 -26.58
CA ALA A 328 13.42 -13.03 -25.67
C ALA A 328 14.06 -13.47 -24.35
N ILE A 329 13.32 -13.35 -23.24
CA ILE A 329 13.71 -13.96 -21.96
C ILE A 329 13.32 -15.44 -22.01
N LEU A 330 14.29 -16.33 -21.89
CA LEU A 330 14.13 -17.78 -22.04
C LEU A 330 13.95 -18.53 -20.72
N ALA A 331 14.48 -17.97 -19.64
CA ALA A 331 14.51 -18.61 -18.35
C ALA A 331 14.47 -17.54 -17.26
N ASN A 332 13.91 -17.90 -16.11
CA ASN A 332 13.93 -17.04 -14.93
C ASN A 332 14.73 -17.71 -13.81
N LEU A 333 15.74 -17.04 -13.30
CA LEU A 333 16.39 -17.39 -12.04
C LEU A 333 15.65 -16.72 -10.90
N ILE A 334 14.98 -17.50 -10.06
CA ILE A 334 14.20 -17.00 -8.93
C ILE A 334 14.99 -17.27 -7.66
N LYS A 335 15.32 -16.22 -6.90
CA LYS A 335 16.11 -16.32 -5.66
C LYS A 335 15.26 -15.91 -4.45
N THR A 336 15.38 -16.69 -3.38
CA THR A 336 14.64 -16.46 -2.12
C THR A 336 15.60 -16.47 -0.93
N ALA A 337 15.30 -15.63 0.08
CA ALA A 337 16.11 -15.54 1.28
C ALA A 337 15.99 -16.83 2.13
N PRO A 338 17.10 -17.34 2.70
CA PRO A 338 17.08 -18.57 3.50
C PRO A 338 16.33 -18.42 4.83
N THR A 339 16.17 -17.19 5.34
CA THR A 339 15.51 -16.91 6.61
C THR A 339 14.39 -15.91 6.40
N ALA A 340 13.20 -16.25 6.91
CA ALA A 340 11.98 -15.47 6.75
C ALA A 340 11.73 -15.03 5.28
N PRO A 341 11.69 -15.98 4.33
CA PRO A 341 11.68 -15.73 2.88
C PRO A 341 10.59 -14.74 2.43
N ARG A 342 9.43 -14.74 3.10
CA ARG A 342 8.30 -13.82 2.83
C ARG A 342 8.57 -12.35 3.20
N LEU A 343 9.55 -12.07 4.05
CA LEU A 343 9.88 -10.69 4.49
C LEU A 343 10.89 -9.99 3.58
N TRP A 344 11.59 -10.76 2.75
CA TRP A 344 12.61 -10.31 1.79
C TRP A 344 12.05 -10.24 0.37
N PRO A 345 12.64 -9.43 -0.52
CA PRO A 345 12.24 -9.46 -1.91
C PRO A 345 12.60 -10.82 -2.53
N VAL A 346 11.70 -11.34 -3.35
CA VAL A 346 11.97 -12.42 -4.30
C VAL A 346 12.61 -11.79 -5.52
N SER A 347 13.83 -12.22 -5.84
CA SER A 347 14.56 -11.71 -7.00
C SER A 347 14.24 -12.58 -8.22
N VAL A 348 13.76 -11.98 -9.29
CA VAL A 348 13.49 -12.65 -10.57
C VAL A 348 14.48 -12.13 -11.60
N GLY A 349 15.45 -12.96 -11.98
CA GLY A 349 16.44 -12.66 -13.01
C GLY A 349 16.10 -13.34 -14.33
N GLY A 350 15.51 -12.59 -15.27
CA GLY A 350 15.20 -13.07 -16.61
C GLY A 350 16.45 -13.17 -17.49
N LEU A 351 16.81 -14.37 -17.94
CA LEU A 351 17.92 -14.63 -18.85
C LEU A 351 17.50 -14.36 -20.30
N ARG A 352 18.18 -13.44 -20.97
CA ARG A 352 18.01 -13.21 -22.41
C ARG A 352 18.60 -14.35 -23.23
N ALA A 353 17.94 -14.65 -24.34
CA ALA A 353 18.43 -15.60 -25.33
C ALA A 353 19.81 -15.24 -25.86
N THR A 354 20.66 -16.25 -26.05
CA THR A 354 21.96 -16.11 -26.69
C THR A 354 22.05 -17.06 -27.88
N LEU A 355 22.36 -16.52 -29.07
CA LEU A 355 22.50 -17.30 -30.29
C LEU A 355 23.69 -18.26 -30.27
N THR A 356 24.74 -17.92 -29.54
CA THR A 356 25.94 -18.73 -29.38
C THR A 356 26.35 -18.74 -27.91
N LYS A 357 27.02 -19.82 -27.49
CA LYS A 357 27.62 -19.89 -26.16
C LYS A 357 28.56 -18.70 -25.96
N LYS A 358 28.27 -17.89 -24.94
CA LYS A 358 29.09 -16.75 -24.51
C LYS A 358 29.17 -16.70 -22.98
N PRO A 359 30.26 -16.19 -22.38
CA PRO A 359 30.27 -15.91 -20.95
C PRO A 359 29.15 -14.91 -20.60
N LEU A 360 28.34 -15.22 -19.59
CA LEU A 360 27.32 -14.30 -19.07
C LEU A 360 27.91 -13.43 -17.96
N ASN A 361 27.37 -12.22 -17.82
CA ASN A 361 27.63 -11.32 -16.71
C ASN A 361 26.30 -10.90 -16.07
N ALA A 362 26.35 -10.22 -14.92
CA ALA A 362 25.14 -9.75 -14.22
C ALA A 362 24.21 -8.90 -15.10
N GLY A 363 24.74 -8.13 -16.05
CA GLY A 363 23.96 -7.30 -16.97
C GLY A 363 23.22 -8.05 -18.08
N ASP A 364 23.47 -9.36 -18.27
CA ASP A 364 22.71 -10.20 -19.20
C ASP A 364 21.35 -10.64 -18.63
N PHE A 365 21.11 -10.35 -17.35
CA PHE A 365 19.85 -10.63 -16.65
C PHE A 365 19.02 -9.36 -16.50
N VAL A 366 17.72 -9.46 -16.78
CA VAL A 366 16.74 -8.44 -16.36
C VAL A 366 16.31 -8.82 -14.95
N VAL A 367 16.84 -8.12 -13.95
CA VAL A 367 16.58 -8.41 -12.53
C VAL A 367 15.51 -7.47 -12.00
N GLU A 368 14.49 -8.06 -11.38
CA GLU A 368 13.47 -7.37 -10.61
C GLU A 368 13.40 -7.97 -9.21
N ASP A 369 13.50 -7.10 -8.19
CA ASP A 369 13.35 -7.49 -6.79
C ASP A 369 11.94 -7.14 -6.32
N VAL A 370 11.16 -8.17 -5.98
CA VAL A 370 9.72 -8.02 -5.75
C VAL A 370 9.38 -8.45 -4.33
N PHE A 371 8.75 -7.56 -3.55
CA PHE A 371 8.24 -7.92 -2.23
C PHE A 371 6.90 -8.63 -2.36
N VAL A 372 6.90 -9.92 -2.05
CA VAL A 372 5.70 -10.77 -2.06
C VAL A 372 4.96 -10.70 -0.72
N ARG A 373 5.18 -9.60 0.04
CA ARG A 373 4.69 -9.44 1.40
C ARG A 373 3.16 -9.56 1.44
N GLY A 374 2.71 -10.70 1.97
CA GLY A 374 1.49 -10.76 2.77
C GLY A 374 1.73 -9.97 4.06
N ASP A 375 0.73 -9.20 4.46
CA ASP A 375 0.46 -8.83 5.86
C ASP A 375 1.38 -7.80 6.55
N LEU A 376 2.43 -7.26 5.92
CA LEU A 376 3.33 -6.29 6.59
C LEU A 376 2.84 -4.83 6.66
N GLU A 377 1.62 -4.55 6.19
CA GLU A 377 0.87 -3.34 6.58
C GLU A 377 0.69 -3.23 8.12
N HIS A 378 1.06 -4.28 8.88
CA HIS A 378 1.14 -4.26 10.36
C HIS A 378 2.42 -3.64 10.96
N THR A 379 3.41 -3.15 10.18
CA THR A 379 4.66 -2.55 10.75
C THR A 379 4.75 -1.04 10.68
N VAL A 380 4.07 -0.42 9.72
CA VAL A 380 3.88 1.04 9.64
C VAL A 380 2.39 1.25 9.50
N GLY A 381 1.78 1.98 10.43
CA GLY A 381 0.36 2.31 10.31
C GLY A 381 0.23 3.29 9.17
N VAL A 382 -0.24 2.88 7.99
CA VAL A 382 -0.50 3.80 6.89
C VAL A 382 -1.99 4.02 6.80
N VAL A 383 -2.42 5.27 6.94
CA VAL A 383 -3.80 5.70 6.71
C VAL A 383 -3.78 6.69 5.57
N ALA A 384 -4.45 6.37 4.47
CA ALA A 384 -4.49 7.23 3.29
C ALA A 384 -5.92 7.38 2.79
N GLY A 385 -6.23 8.55 2.25
CA GLY A 385 -7.57 8.87 1.77
C GLY A 385 -7.54 10.02 0.78
N ALA A 386 -8.63 10.17 0.03
CA ALA A 386 -8.78 11.22 -0.96
C ALA A 386 -8.85 12.61 -0.32
N ASN A 387 -9.42 12.71 0.89
CA ASN A 387 -9.65 13.97 1.63
C ASN A 387 -9.50 13.77 3.16
N VAL A 388 -9.54 14.86 3.91
CA VAL A 388 -9.35 14.86 5.38
C VAL A 388 -10.39 14.01 6.12
N ASN A 389 -11.64 13.99 5.66
CA ASN A 389 -12.70 13.19 6.29
C ASN A 389 -12.36 11.70 6.20
N GLU A 390 -12.02 11.20 5.00
CA GLU A 390 -11.71 9.77 4.83
C GLU A 390 -10.54 9.31 5.68
N VAL A 391 -9.49 10.13 5.79
CA VAL A 391 -8.32 9.81 6.63
C VAL A 391 -8.70 9.87 8.11
N PHE A 392 -9.49 10.86 8.52
CA PHE A 392 -9.90 11.02 9.91
C PHE A 392 -10.84 9.91 10.38
N GLU A 393 -11.84 9.52 9.59
CA GLU A 393 -12.73 8.39 9.91
C GLU A 393 -11.94 7.09 10.07
N GLN A 394 -10.96 6.85 9.19
CA GLN A 394 -10.07 5.70 9.30
C GLN A 394 -9.24 5.75 10.59
N LEU A 395 -8.74 6.92 10.97
CA LEU A 395 -7.99 7.13 12.21
C LEU A 395 -8.84 6.90 13.47
N LEU A 396 -10.08 7.39 13.49
CA LEU A 396 -11.02 7.11 14.58
C LEU A 396 -11.37 5.62 14.68
N GLY A 397 -11.47 4.95 13.52
CA GLY A 397 -11.69 3.51 13.43
C GLY A 397 -10.56 2.65 14.03
N LEU A 398 -9.36 3.21 14.25
CA LEU A 398 -8.24 2.49 14.87
C LEU A 398 -8.43 2.27 16.38
N GLY A 399 -9.25 3.09 17.06
CA GLY A 399 -9.51 2.95 18.49
C GLY A 399 -8.27 3.14 19.36
N ASP A 400 -7.87 2.13 20.13
CA ASP A 400 -6.67 2.18 20.98
C ASP A 400 -5.37 2.16 20.15
N LEU A 401 -4.59 3.23 20.27
CA LEU A 401 -3.31 3.42 19.56
C LEU A 401 -2.09 2.89 20.34
N SER A 402 -2.30 2.26 21.50
CA SER A 402 -1.23 1.65 22.30
C SER A 402 -0.53 0.51 21.55
N GLY A 403 -1.27 -0.22 20.71
CA GLY A 403 -0.78 -1.34 19.88
C GLY A 403 -0.65 -1.05 18.38
N SER A 404 -0.91 0.19 17.93
CA SER A 404 -0.84 0.54 16.50
C SER A 404 0.59 0.42 15.96
N ALA A 405 0.72 0.02 14.70
CA ALA A 405 1.98 0.03 13.97
C ALA A 405 2.61 1.45 13.94
N ARG A 406 3.91 1.57 14.24
CA ARG A 406 4.62 2.85 14.37
C ARG A 406 5.85 2.91 13.46
N PRO A 407 6.12 4.04 12.77
CA PRO A 407 5.38 5.30 12.84
C PRO A 407 4.00 5.22 12.17
N LEU A 408 3.07 6.07 12.62
CA LEU A 408 1.78 6.27 11.96
C LEU A 408 1.97 7.32 10.86
N VAL A 409 1.66 6.95 9.62
CA VAL A 409 1.77 7.80 8.43
C VAL A 409 0.36 8.07 7.90
N CYS A 410 -0.08 9.32 8.00
CA CYS A 410 -1.39 9.74 7.49
C CYS A 410 -1.19 10.56 6.22
N ARG A 411 -1.83 10.19 5.11
CA ARG A 411 -1.73 10.89 3.83
C ARG A 411 -3.09 11.31 3.30
N ILE A 412 -3.27 12.61 3.10
CA ILE A 412 -4.43 13.23 2.46
C ILE A 412 -4.06 13.57 1.02
N ALA A 413 -4.75 13.02 0.03
CA ALA A 413 -4.46 13.30 -1.37
C ALA A 413 -4.84 14.74 -1.77
N ASP A 414 -6.05 15.19 -1.41
CA ASP A 414 -6.50 16.58 -1.53
C ASP A 414 -6.15 17.36 -0.26
N GLY A 415 -4.94 17.91 -0.21
CA GLY A 415 -4.47 18.66 0.94
C GLY A 415 -5.37 19.83 1.35
N ALA A 416 -5.98 20.52 0.38
CA ALA A 416 -6.84 21.65 0.65
C ALA A 416 -8.10 21.27 1.45
N SER A 417 -8.53 20.01 1.37
CA SER A 417 -9.66 19.52 2.18
C SER A 417 -9.43 19.63 3.69
N ALA A 418 -8.17 19.66 4.15
CA ALA A 418 -7.83 19.78 5.56
C ALA A 418 -8.06 21.18 6.15
N LEU A 419 -8.40 22.19 5.34
CA LEU A 419 -8.79 23.53 5.82
C LEU A 419 -10.13 23.55 6.57
N ARG A 420 -10.85 22.42 6.57
CA ARG A 420 -12.14 22.25 7.24
C ARG A 420 -12.04 21.18 8.30
N LEU A 421 -12.88 21.27 9.32
CA LEU A 421 -12.94 20.20 10.32
C LEU A 421 -13.55 18.93 9.72
N PRO A 422 -13.05 17.75 10.12
CA PRO A 422 -13.70 16.49 9.80
C PRO A 422 -15.12 16.42 10.37
N THR A 423 -16.01 15.74 9.65
CA THR A 423 -17.44 15.68 10.00
C THR A 423 -17.69 14.99 11.36
N SER A 424 -16.86 14.01 11.72
CA SER A 424 -16.96 13.28 12.99
C SER A 424 -16.00 13.78 14.08
N TYR A 425 -15.54 15.03 14.00
CA TYR A 425 -14.68 15.61 15.03
C TYR A 425 -15.36 15.49 16.43
N PRO A 426 -14.72 14.84 17.42
CA PRO A 426 -15.34 14.57 18.72
C PRO A 426 -15.70 15.86 19.46
N ASP A 427 -16.78 15.79 20.25
CA ASP A 427 -17.10 16.74 21.31
C ASP A 427 -16.92 18.22 20.94
N SER A 428 -17.30 18.66 19.73
CA SER A 428 -17.26 20.09 19.39
C SER A 428 -18.14 20.84 20.41
N PRO A 429 -17.57 21.64 21.32
CA PRO A 429 -18.36 22.43 22.26
C PRO A 429 -19.05 23.61 21.55
N PHE A 430 -18.79 23.76 20.25
CA PHE A 430 -19.25 24.84 19.40
C PHE A 430 -20.37 24.35 18.47
N PRO A 431 -21.46 25.13 18.33
CA PRO A 431 -22.39 25.02 17.21
C PRO A 431 -21.67 24.94 15.86
N ALA A 432 -22.24 24.23 14.88
CA ALA A 432 -21.60 23.93 13.59
C ALA A 432 -21.17 25.19 12.79
N ASP A 433 -21.81 26.33 13.04
CA ASP A 433 -21.51 27.65 12.45
C ASP A 433 -20.27 28.33 13.09
N ILE A 434 -19.83 27.89 14.27
CA ILE A 434 -18.69 28.46 15.01
C ILE A 434 -17.42 27.59 14.85
N ALA A 435 -17.57 26.29 14.57
CA ALA A 435 -16.47 25.33 14.53
C ALA A 435 -15.38 25.66 13.48
N GLU A 436 -15.77 26.12 12.29
CA GLU A 436 -14.82 26.53 11.24
C GLU A 436 -14.07 27.83 11.60
N SER A 437 -14.78 28.77 12.25
CA SER A 437 -14.14 30.00 12.77
C SER A 437 -13.14 29.64 13.86
N TRP A 438 -13.49 28.73 14.75
CA TRP A 438 -12.60 28.26 15.80
C TRP A 438 -11.35 27.58 15.23
N LEU A 439 -11.49 26.72 14.20
CA LEU A 439 -10.36 26.09 13.54
C LEU A 439 -9.43 27.14 12.92
N ALA A 440 -10.00 28.08 12.16
CA ALA A 440 -9.26 29.16 11.52
C ALA A 440 -8.54 30.05 12.54
N ASP A 441 -9.20 30.41 13.64
CA ASP A 441 -8.62 31.21 14.73
C ASP A 441 -7.49 30.46 15.44
N THR A 442 -7.67 29.15 15.66
CA THR A 442 -6.67 28.29 16.31
C THR A 442 -5.43 28.12 15.44
N VAL A 443 -5.60 27.77 14.16
CA VAL A 443 -4.51 27.68 13.18
C VAL A 443 -3.83 29.04 13.01
N GLY A 444 -4.62 30.10 12.88
CA GLY A 444 -4.14 31.47 12.77
C GLY A 444 -3.27 31.88 13.95
N TRP A 445 -3.65 31.50 15.18
CA TRP A 445 -2.83 31.72 16.38
C TRP A 445 -1.49 30.98 16.32
N TRP A 446 -1.50 29.69 15.95
CA TRP A 446 -0.26 28.90 15.84
C TRP A 446 0.68 29.44 14.75
N GLN A 447 0.14 30.04 13.68
CA GLN A 447 0.90 30.64 12.57
C GLN A 447 1.30 32.12 12.77
N ARG A 448 0.98 32.73 13.93
CA ARG A 448 1.38 34.11 14.23
C ARG A 448 2.90 34.24 14.26
N ALA A 449 3.41 35.30 13.63
CA ALA A 449 4.85 35.59 13.57
C ALA A 449 5.43 35.92 14.96
N PRO A 450 4.86 36.83 15.76
CA PRO A 450 5.25 36.93 17.16
C PRO A 450 4.61 35.80 17.98
N ARG A 451 5.34 35.28 18.97
CA ARG A 451 4.74 34.46 20.01
C ARG A 451 3.69 35.25 20.79
N GLY A 452 2.59 34.61 21.13
CA GLY A 452 1.59 35.20 22.01
C GLY A 452 2.11 35.38 23.43
N LEU A 453 1.56 36.36 24.15
CA LEU A 453 1.88 36.60 25.56
C LEU A 453 1.63 35.33 26.40
N GLY A 454 2.60 34.92 27.22
CA GLY A 454 2.53 33.72 28.06
C GLY A 454 2.91 32.38 27.39
N ALA A 455 3.07 32.31 26.07
CA ALA A 455 3.53 31.11 25.36
C ALA A 455 5.06 30.98 25.37
N SER A 456 5.58 29.76 25.51
CA SER A 456 7.02 29.50 25.36
C SER A 456 7.48 29.64 23.90
N PHE A 457 6.61 29.23 22.96
CA PHE A 457 6.75 29.40 21.51
C PHE A 457 5.36 29.27 20.84
N ASN A 458 5.26 29.67 19.58
CA ASN A 458 4.26 29.16 18.64
C ASN A 458 4.96 28.73 17.32
N HIS A 459 4.24 28.09 16.40
CA HIS A 459 4.87 27.55 15.19
C HIS A 459 5.28 28.67 14.23
N GLY A 460 4.47 29.71 14.08
CA GLY A 460 4.74 30.86 13.22
C GLY A 460 6.00 31.62 13.63
N GLU A 461 6.25 31.82 14.92
CA GLU A 461 7.51 32.36 15.43
C GLU A 461 8.68 31.49 15.00
N ARG A 462 8.60 30.17 15.19
CA ARG A 462 9.68 29.24 14.78
C ARG A 462 9.89 29.18 13.28
N LEU A 463 8.83 29.40 12.50
CA LEU A 463 8.89 29.40 11.03
C LEU A 463 9.39 30.74 10.47
N LYS A 464 9.14 31.86 11.16
CA LYS A 464 9.42 33.23 10.68
C LYS A 464 10.60 33.92 11.36
N TYR A 465 11.06 33.40 12.48
CA TYR A 465 12.20 33.94 13.22
C TYR A 465 13.19 32.84 13.59
N ARG A 466 14.48 33.17 13.54
CA ARG A 466 15.58 32.31 13.99
C ARG A 466 16.56 33.12 14.81
N ASP A 467 16.89 32.64 16.00
CA ASP A 467 17.85 33.27 16.91
C ASP A 467 17.53 34.76 17.23
N GLY A 468 16.25 35.12 17.23
CA GLY A 468 15.76 36.49 17.50
C GLY A 468 15.76 37.43 16.29
N GLU A 469 16.17 36.94 15.11
CA GLU A 469 16.14 37.68 13.84
C GLU A 469 15.04 37.15 12.92
N GLU A 470 14.50 38.02 12.07
CA GLU A 470 13.54 37.63 11.04
C GLU A 470 14.21 36.68 10.04
N PHE A 471 13.66 35.47 9.95
CA PHE A 471 14.14 34.40 9.10
C PHE A 471 12.94 33.56 8.65
N ASP A 472 12.23 34.03 7.62
CA ASP A 472 11.06 33.33 7.08
C ASP A 472 11.48 32.07 6.31
N GLN A 473 11.42 30.93 6.98
CA GLN A 473 11.71 29.61 6.42
C GLN A 473 10.70 29.22 5.34
N ILE A 474 9.44 29.63 5.48
CA ILE A 474 8.36 29.32 4.54
C ILE A 474 8.57 30.10 3.25
N GLU A 475 8.82 31.40 3.34
CA GLU A 475 9.15 32.25 2.18
C GLU A 475 10.40 31.74 1.48
N ARG A 476 11.45 31.40 2.23
CA ARG A 476 12.71 30.87 1.66
C ARG A 476 12.50 29.52 0.97
N ALA A 477 11.77 28.60 1.60
CA ALA A 477 11.43 27.31 1.01
C ALA A 477 10.61 27.48 -0.28
N ALA A 478 9.58 28.34 -0.25
CA ALA A 478 8.74 28.65 -1.39
C ALA A 478 9.55 29.32 -2.53
N CYS A 479 10.40 30.30 -2.22
CA CYS A 479 11.27 30.95 -3.19
C CYS A 479 12.28 29.96 -3.81
N ALA A 480 12.84 29.05 -3.02
CA ALA A 480 13.74 28.01 -3.53
C ALA A 480 13.01 27.08 -4.52
N LEU A 481 11.80 26.65 -4.19
CA LEU A 481 10.96 25.83 -5.05
C LEU A 481 10.42 26.58 -6.28
N ALA A 482 10.15 27.88 -6.15
CA ALA A 482 9.76 28.74 -7.28
C ALA A 482 10.89 28.85 -8.31
N LYS A 483 12.14 29.02 -7.82
CA LYS A 483 13.34 29.06 -8.64
C LYS A 483 13.63 27.70 -9.29
N ASP A 484 13.59 26.63 -8.51
CA ASP A 484 13.84 25.26 -8.95
C ASP A 484 12.87 24.28 -8.29
N THR A 485 11.93 23.75 -9.09
CA THR A 485 10.92 22.82 -8.59
C THR A 485 11.50 21.46 -8.18
N GLY A 486 12.74 21.13 -8.58
CA GLY A 486 13.47 19.94 -8.13
C GLY A 486 14.29 20.17 -6.86
N SER A 487 14.21 21.36 -6.24
CA SER A 487 15.02 21.67 -5.08
C SER A 487 14.60 20.86 -3.86
N SER A 488 15.56 20.23 -3.19
CA SER A 488 15.37 19.61 -1.86
C SER A 488 15.42 20.63 -0.72
N ARG A 489 15.44 21.93 -1.02
CA ARG A 489 15.54 23.02 -0.04
C ARG A 489 14.19 23.52 0.47
N GLY A 490 13.08 22.86 0.11
CA GLY A 490 11.75 23.17 0.62
C GLY A 490 11.56 22.78 2.09
N VAL A 491 12.55 22.99 2.96
CA VAL A 491 12.58 22.47 4.32
C VAL A 491 12.42 23.61 5.32
N ALA A 492 11.59 23.38 6.34
CA ALA A 492 11.50 24.23 7.52
C ALA A 492 11.66 23.39 8.79
N VAL A 493 12.39 23.90 9.78
CA VAL A 493 12.69 23.20 11.04
C VAL A 493 12.26 24.07 12.21
N LEU A 494 11.35 23.55 13.03
CA LEU A 494 10.78 24.28 14.17
C LEU A 494 11.57 24.06 15.46
N VAL A 495 12.29 22.94 15.57
CA VAL A 495 13.13 22.63 16.72
C VAL A 495 14.45 23.38 16.66
N HIS A 496 14.82 23.97 17.79
CA HIS A 496 16.08 24.68 18.02
C HIS A 496 16.92 23.85 19.00
N PRO A 497 17.84 22.99 18.51
CA PRO A 497 18.55 22.04 19.38
C PRO A 497 19.24 22.67 20.60
N ARG A 498 19.72 23.91 20.47
CA ARG A 498 20.44 24.62 21.54
C ARG A 498 19.55 25.12 22.68
N THR A 499 18.24 25.27 22.44
CA THR A 499 17.28 25.78 23.42
C THR A 499 16.27 24.71 23.82
N ASP A 500 15.88 23.86 22.89
CA ASP A 500 14.75 22.95 23.02
C ASP A 500 15.16 21.55 23.50
N LEU A 501 16.42 21.18 23.32
CA LEU A 501 16.96 19.87 23.73
C LEU A 501 17.89 19.98 24.94
N VAL A 502 17.84 21.11 25.64
CA VAL A 502 18.57 21.38 26.87
C VAL A 502 17.53 21.48 27.99
N ASP A 503 17.76 20.77 29.10
CA ASP A 503 16.84 20.66 30.25
C ASP A 503 15.45 20.08 29.90
N ASP A 504 14.50 20.09 30.84
CA ASP A 504 13.10 19.64 30.66
C ASP A 504 12.23 20.69 29.91
N ALA A 505 12.80 21.43 28.96
CA ALA A 505 12.12 22.49 28.24
C ALA A 505 11.01 21.94 27.33
N ALA A 506 9.83 22.58 27.35
CA ALA A 506 8.77 22.27 26.40
C ALA A 506 9.16 22.72 24.98
N PHE A 507 9.06 21.82 24.00
CA PHE A 507 9.41 22.10 22.61
C PHE A 507 8.38 21.53 21.62
N PRO A 508 8.34 22.04 20.36
CA PRO A 508 7.30 21.71 19.39
C PRO A 508 7.11 20.21 19.18
N SER A 509 5.84 19.78 19.09
CA SER A 509 5.47 18.45 18.60
C SER A 509 5.66 18.36 17.08
N PHE A 510 5.33 19.44 16.36
CA PHE A 510 5.64 19.64 14.95
C PHE A 510 7.12 20.02 14.81
N VAL A 511 7.94 19.10 14.32
CA VAL A 511 9.41 19.24 14.37
C VAL A 511 9.98 19.78 13.07
N MET A 512 9.48 19.25 11.95
CA MET A 512 10.03 19.51 10.62
C MET A 512 8.93 19.43 9.57
N LEU A 513 9.04 20.30 8.59
CA LEU A 513 8.27 20.29 7.35
C LEU A 513 9.21 20.14 6.15
N HIS A 514 8.79 19.34 5.19
CA HIS A 514 9.40 19.29 3.87
C HIS A 514 8.34 19.45 2.78
N ALA A 515 8.52 20.45 1.94
CA ALA A 515 7.70 20.78 0.80
C ALA A 515 8.41 20.33 -0.50
N THR A 516 7.69 19.64 -1.37
CA THR A 516 8.21 19.18 -2.66
C THR A 516 7.22 19.50 -3.77
N VAL A 517 7.71 19.89 -4.94
CA VAL A 517 6.85 20.09 -6.10
C VAL A 517 6.86 18.81 -6.93
N THR A 518 5.69 18.19 -7.10
CA THR A 518 5.53 16.98 -7.90
C THR A 518 4.64 17.22 -9.12
N GLY A 519 4.63 16.26 -10.04
CA GLY A 519 3.85 16.31 -11.27
C GLY A 519 4.64 16.66 -12.54
N PHE A 520 4.00 16.49 -13.70
CA PHE A 520 4.63 16.63 -15.02
C PHE A 520 3.90 17.70 -15.86
N GLY A 521 4.66 18.50 -16.60
CA GLY A 521 4.12 19.53 -17.48
C GLY A 521 3.37 20.66 -16.74
N SER A 522 2.13 20.94 -17.15
CA SER A 522 1.28 21.99 -16.58
C SER A 522 0.52 21.59 -15.30
N ARG A 523 0.64 20.34 -14.87
CA ARG A 523 0.00 19.81 -13.64
C ARG A 523 1.04 19.66 -12.54
N LYS A 524 1.49 20.80 -12.00
CA LYS A 524 2.40 20.83 -10.85
C LYS A 524 1.60 21.03 -9.56
N GLN A 525 1.95 20.30 -8.54
CA GLN A 525 1.35 20.42 -7.21
C GLN A 525 2.44 20.53 -6.14
N LEU A 526 2.14 21.20 -5.04
CA LEU A 526 3.02 21.32 -3.89
C LEU A 526 2.61 20.28 -2.84
N ASP A 527 3.39 19.23 -2.63
CA ASP A 527 3.16 18.24 -1.58
C ASP A 527 3.91 18.64 -0.30
N LEU A 528 3.28 18.47 0.87
CA LEU A 528 3.91 18.69 2.17
C LEU A 528 4.02 17.39 2.97
N VAL A 529 5.18 17.16 3.56
CA VAL A 529 5.43 16.08 4.51
C VAL A 529 5.91 16.70 5.82
N ALA A 530 5.16 16.48 6.89
CA ALA A 530 5.45 16.99 8.22
C ALA A 530 5.76 15.85 9.18
N TYR A 531 6.78 16.03 10.02
CA TYR A 531 7.16 15.09 11.05
C TYR A 531 6.72 15.59 12.43
N PHE A 532 5.95 14.76 13.12
CA PHE A 532 5.48 14.98 14.48
C PHE A 532 6.11 13.94 15.41
N ARG A 533 6.83 14.41 16.43
CA ARG A 533 7.43 13.49 17.43
C ARG A 533 6.35 12.79 18.28
N LYS A 534 5.25 13.48 18.52
CA LYS A 534 4.08 13.04 19.28
C LYS A 534 2.87 13.78 18.70
N GLN A 535 1.80 13.06 18.41
CA GLN A 535 0.58 13.67 17.88
C GLN A 535 -0.63 13.02 18.52
N GLU A 536 -1.53 13.84 19.06
CA GLU A 536 -2.82 13.37 19.53
C GLU A 536 -3.77 13.30 18.33
N ILE A 537 -4.48 12.18 18.19
CA ILE A 537 -5.19 11.85 16.95
C ILE A 537 -6.63 12.39 16.91
N PRO A 538 -7.51 12.10 17.87
CA PRO A 538 -8.90 12.57 17.76
C PRO A 538 -9.07 14.09 17.66
N HIS A 539 -8.21 14.88 18.33
CA HIS A 539 -8.43 16.31 18.53
C HIS A 539 -7.39 17.20 17.85
N TRP A 540 -6.10 16.90 18.00
CA TRP A 540 -5.01 17.76 17.49
C TRP A 540 -4.62 17.46 16.05
N TRP A 541 -4.75 16.21 15.60
CA TRP A 541 -4.41 15.83 14.23
C TRP A 541 -5.15 16.67 13.18
N PRO A 542 -6.48 16.90 13.27
CA PRO A 542 -7.17 17.79 12.32
C PRO A 542 -6.63 19.22 12.30
N VAL A 543 -6.35 19.80 13.47
CA VAL A 543 -5.76 21.14 13.60
C VAL A 543 -4.36 21.19 12.98
N ASN A 544 -3.54 20.15 13.19
CA ASN A 544 -2.23 20.06 12.58
C ASN A 544 -2.31 19.94 11.05
N MET A 545 -3.25 19.16 10.51
CA MET A 545 -3.42 19.05 9.06
C MET A 545 -3.95 20.34 8.44
N ALA A 546 -4.85 21.04 9.12
CA ALA A 546 -5.31 22.37 8.71
C ALA A 546 -4.15 23.38 8.68
N GLU A 547 -3.28 23.37 9.70
CA GLU A 547 -2.07 24.18 9.73
C GLU A 547 -1.16 23.91 8.52
N LEU A 548 -0.95 22.63 8.16
CA LEU A 548 -0.18 22.28 6.96
C LEU A 548 -0.84 22.78 5.68
N ALA A 549 -2.16 22.68 5.56
CA ALA A 549 -2.90 23.20 4.41
C ALA A 549 -2.74 24.73 4.27
N THR A 550 -2.84 25.47 5.38
CA THR A 550 -2.60 26.92 5.38
C THR A 550 -1.17 27.28 4.98
N ILE A 551 -0.17 26.52 5.44
CA ILE A 551 1.22 26.69 5.01
C ILE A 551 1.34 26.42 3.51
N GLN A 552 0.70 25.37 3.01
CA GLN A 552 0.70 25.00 1.58
C GLN A 552 0.14 26.12 0.70
N GLU A 553 -1.01 26.69 1.07
CA GLU A 553 -1.61 27.85 0.38
C GLU A 553 -0.66 29.06 0.38
N THR A 554 -0.09 29.37 1.55
CA THR A 554 0.86 30.47 1.69
C THR A 554 2.08 30.28 0.78
N MET A 555 2.65 29.08 0.75
CA MET A 555 3.78 28.77 -0.11
C MET A 555 3.42 28.88 -1.60
N ILE A 556 2.23 28.44 -1.99
CA ILE A 556 1.73 28.54 -3.37
C ILE A 556 1.59 29.99 -3.79
N ASP A 557 1.02 30.85 -2.93
CA ASP A 557 0.88 32.28 -3.19
C ASP A 557 2.25 32.95 -3.36
N ILE A 558 3.21 32.63 -2.49
CA ILE A 558 4.59 33.12 -2.61
C ILE A 558 5.24 32.62 -3.90
N MET A 559 5.06 31.35 -4.25
CA MET A 559 5.58 30.79 -5.51
C MET A 559 4.96 31.47 -6.74
N ALA A 560 3.66 31.74 -6.72
CA ALA A 560 2.95 32.43 -7.77
C ALA A 560 3.46 33.87 -7.95
N ALA A 561 3.68 34.59 -6.84
CA ALA A 561 4.31 35.91 -6.84
C ALA A 561 5.76 35.88 -7.35
N ASN A 562 6.48 34.77 -7.14
CA ASN A 562 7.88 34.58 -7.57
C ASN A 562 8.00 33.84 -8.92
N ALA A 563 7.19 34.24 -9.91
CA ALA A 563 7.24 33.77 -11.29
C ALA A 563 7.00 32.25 -11.50
N ARG A 564 6.33 31.59 -10.55
CA ARG A 564 5.86 30.20 -10.71
C ARG A 564 4.33 30.07 -10.54
N PRO A 565 3.52 30.76 -11.37
CA PRO A 565 2.08 30.62 -11.33
C PRO A 565 1.65 29.22 -11.79
N GLY A 566 0.53 28.73 -11.25
CA GLY A 566 -0.10 27.47 -11.67
C GLY A 566 0.30 26.21 -10.90
N VAL A 567 1.12 26.35 -9.84
CA VAL A 567 1.27 25.29 -8.82
C VAL A 567 0.00 25.24 -7.99
N ARG A 568 -0.53 24.04 -7.75
CA ARG A 568 -1.76 23.82 -6.99
C ARG A 568 -1.48 23.14 -5.65
N PRO A 569 -2.42 23.18 -4.69
CA PRO A 569 -2.36 22.34 -3.51
C PRO A 569 -2.19 20.87 -3.90
N GLY A 570 -1.20 20.19 -3.31
CA GLY A 570 -0.96 18.77 -3.45
C GLY A 570 -1.34 18.01 -2.18
N SER A 571 -0.76 16.83 -2.01
CA SER A 571 -0.99 15.98 -0.85
C SER A 571 -0.33 16.51 0.43
N LEU A 572 -0.97 16.25 1.57
CA LEU A 572 -0.43 16.49 2.90
C LEU A 572 -0.15 15.16 3.58
N THR A 573 1.03 15.01 4.18
CA THR A 573 1.43 13.81 4.90
C THR A 573 1.93 14.15 6.30
N SER A 574 1.34 13.56 7.34
CA SER A 574 1.90 13.59 8.70
C SER A 574 2.58 12.26 9.02
N VAL A 575 3.82 12.31 9.50
CA VAL A 575 4.55 11.14 10.01
C VAL A 575 4.70 11.29 11.52
N THR A 576 4.12 10.36 12.26
CA THR A 576 3.98 10.44 13.71
C THR A 576 4.63 9.26 14.41
N SER A 577 5.64 9.56 15.23
CA SER A 577 6.38 8.53 15.98
C SER A 577 5.61 8.02 17.20
N ILE A 578 4.89 8.91 17.90
CA ILE A 578 4.11 8.58 19.08
C ILE A 578 2.67 9.10 18.88
N PRO A 579 1.81 8.33 18.21
CA PRO A 579 0.38 8.64 18.18
C PRO A 579 -0.22 8.37 19.56
N VAL A 580 -1.05 9.28 20.04
CA VAL A 580 -1.75 9.13 21.33
C VAL A 580 -3.23 9.45 21.16
N VAL A 581 -4.04 8.83 22.01
CA VAL A 581 -5.45 9.18 22.18
C VAL A 581 -5.53 10.02 23.46
N GLY A 582 -5.99 11.27 23.35
CA GLY A 582 -6.29 12.11 24.51
C GLY A 582 -7.68 11.82 25.04
N GLU A 583 -7.92 12.06 26.32
CA GLU A 583 -9.23 11.86 26.97
C GLU A 583 -10.13 13.12 26.95
N GLY A 584 -9.79 14.17 26.19
CA GLY A 584 -10.63 15.37 26.09
C GLY A 584 -10.22 16.39 25.02
N ILE A 585 -11.12 17.34 24.78
CA ILE A 585 -11.02 18.45 23.82
C ILE A 585 -9.67 19.17 23.95
N PRO A 586 -8.99 19.54 22.84
CA PRO A 586 -7.70 20.17 22.91
C PRO A 586 -7.89 21.62 23.38
N PHE A 587 -7.31 21.96 24.51
CA PHE A 587 -7.16 23.37 24.89
C PHE A 587 -5.78 23.82 24.42
N VAL A 588 -5.73 24.89 23.63
CA VAL A 588 -4.47 25.64 23.53
C VAL A 588 -4.13 26.06 24.95
N SER A 589 -2.95 25.70 25.47
CA SER A 589 -2.55 26.01 26.84
C SER A 589 -2.55 27.52 27.15
N VAL A 590 -2.71 28.36 26.12
CA VAL A 590 -3.00 29.80 26.21
C VAL A 590 -4.51 30.02 26.04
N PRO A 591 -5.24 30.40 27.11
CA PRO A 591 -6.69 30.59 27.10
C PRO A 591 -7.17 31.62 26.07
N TRP A 592 -8.42 31.51 25.61
CA TRP A 592 -9.00 32.46 24.64
C TRP A 592 -8.77 33.93 25.01
N ILE A 593 -8.97 34.29 26.28
CA ILE A 593 -8.83 35.69 26.72
C ILE A 593 -7.39 36.20 26.56
N ASP A 594 -6.38 35.35 26.76
CA ASP A 594 -4.98 35.71 26.57
C ASP A 594 -4.65 35.81 25.08
N ARG A 595 -5.20 34.91 24.23
CA ARG A 595 -5.06 35.01 22.77
C ARG A 595 -5.72 36.27 22.19
N SER A 596 -6.77 36.76 22.86
CA SER A 596 -7.56 37.94 22.53
C SER A 596 -6.97 39.24 23.08
N ALA A 597 -6.08 39.17 24.08
CA ALA A 597 -5.42 40.35 24.66
C ALA A 597 -4.62 41.15 23.61
N ASP A 598 -4.08 40.46 22.62
CA ASP A 598 -3.34 41.05 21.50
C ASP A 598 -4.24 41.74 20.45
N ASN A 599 -5.57 41.57 20.54
CA ASN A 599 -6.55 42.20 19.64
C ASN A 599 -7.64 42.93 20.46
N PRO A 600 -7.54 44.27 20.62
CA PRO A 600 -8.49 45.05 21.42
C PRO A 600 -9.96 44.86 21.01
N GLY A 601 -10.24 44.60 19.73
CA GLY A 601 -11.59 44.34 19.23
C GLY A 601 -12.21 43.06 19.77
N ALA A 602 -11.39 42.03 20.03
CA ALA A 602 -11.84 40.75 20.57
C ALA A 602 -12.25 40.87 22.04
N LEU A 603 -11.48 41.59 22.88
CA LEU A 603 -11.88 41.85 24.28
C LEU A 603 -13.12 42.74 24.38
N LEU A 604 -13.30 43.69 23.46
CA LEU A 604 -14.51 44.52 23.39
C LEU A 604 -15.77 43.68 23.12
N SER A 605 -15.67 42.52 22.49
CA SER A 605 -16.82 41.62 22.26
C SER A 605 -17.41 41.04 23.55
N LEU A 606 -16.63 40.97 24.64
CA LEU A 606 -17.12 40.60 25.97
C LEU A 606 -17.83 41.76 26.66
N VAL A 607 -17.35 42.98 26.46
CA VAL A 607 -17.85 44.15 27.19
C VAL A 607 -19.08 44.78 26.52
N THR A 608 -19.11 44.77 25.18
CA THR A 608 -20.15 45.45 24.40
C THR A 608 -21.56 44.93 24.72
N PRO A 609 -21.83 43.62 24.76
CA PRO A 609 -23.16 43.10 25.10
C PRO A 609 -23.65 43.52 26.49
N LEU A 610 -22.73 43.64 27.46
CA LEU A 610 -23.04 44.12 28.82
C LEU A 610 -23.45 45.60 28.84
N LEU A 611 -22.83 46.41 27.97
CA LEU A 611 -23.13 47.83 27.84
C LEU A 611 -24.50 48.06 27.20
N VAL A 612 -24.82 47.32 26.13
CA VAL A 612 -26.06 47.51 25.35
C VAL A 612 -27.26 46.70 25.85
N GLY A 613 -27.05 45.79 26.81
CA GLY A 613 -28.13 44.98 27.39
C GLY A 613 -28.55 43.79 26.53
N ASP A 614 -27.65 43.29 25.68
CA ASP A 614 -27.89 42.09 24.88
C ASP A 614 -27.62 40.84 25.74
N ALA A 615 -28.68 40.31 26.36
CA ALA A 615 -28.59 39.16 27.25
C ALA A 615 -28.03 37.93 26.54
N THR A 616 -28.51 37.67 25.31
CA THR A 616 -28.14 36.47 24.57
C THR A 616 -26.70 36.56 24.09
N GLY A 617 -26.29 37.73 23.56
CA GLY A 617 -24.91 37.96 23.14
C GLY A 617 -23.94 37.94 24.32
N ALA A 618 -24.30 38.53 25.46
CA ALA A 618 -23.47 38.54 26.67
C ALA A 618 -23.29 37.15 27.25
N GLU A 619 -24.37 36.39 27.42
CA GLU A 619 -24.32 35.01 27.90
C GLU A 619 -23.47 34.17 26.93
N THR A 620 -23.67 34.30 25.62
CA THR A 620 -22.91 33.52 24.62
C THR A 620 -21.41 33.82 24.67
N THR A 621 -20.99 35.10 24.60
CA THR A 621 -19.57 35.44 24.55
C THR A 621 -18.84 35.18 25.87
N TRP A 622 -19.49 35.45 27.00
CA TRP A 622 -18.92 35.14 28.31
C TRP A 622 -18.91 33.65 28.63
N GLU A 623 -19.89 32.87 28.19
CA GLU A 623 -19.83 31.41 28.33
C GLU A 623 -18.66 30.83 27.54
N VAL A 624 -18.40 31.32 26.31
CA VAL A 624 -17.20 30.92 25.55
C VAL A 624 -15.91 31.29 26.30
N ALA A 625 -15.79 32.53 26.78
CA ALA A 625 -14.57 32.96 27.49
C ALA A 625 -14.37 32.24 28.84
N LEU A 626 -15.43 32.04 29.62
CA LEU A 626 -15.38 31.37 30.93
C LEU A 626 -15.27 29.84 30.82
N GLY A 627 -15.65 29.27 29.68
CA GLY A 627 -15.53 27.84 29.40
C GLY A 627 -14.09 27.35 29.48
N ASP A 628 -13.14 28.18 29.05
CA ASP A 628 -11.70 27.87 29.03
C ASP A 628 -11.03 27.97 30.42
N TRP A 629 -11.68 28.55 31.44
CA TRP A 629 -11.00 28.98 32.67
C TRP A 629 -11.10 27.97 33.83
N ALA A 630 -11.92 26.93 33.70
CA ALA A 630 -12.26 26.08 34.84
C ALA A 630 -12.38 24.62 34.43
N LEU A 631 -11.45 23.84 34.97
CA LEU A 631 -11.30 22.42 34.68
C LEU A 631 -11.65 21.58 35.90
N GLY A 632 -12.09 20.35 35.62
CA GLY A 632 -12.50 19.40 36.63
C GLY A 632 -11.37 18.97 37.58
N ASP A 633 -11.69 18.01 38.43
CA ASP A 633 -10.77 17.52 39.47
C ASP A 633 -9.45 16.97 38.89
N GLN A 634 -9.44 16.58 37.61
CA GLN A 634 -8.25 16.13 36.88
C GLN A 634 -7.69 17.22 35.96
N PRO A 635 -6.36 17.39 35.90
CA PRO A 635 -5.73 18.30 34.96
C PRO A 635 -5.91 17.82 33.51
N PRO A 636 -6.10 18.72 32.53
CA PRO A 636 -6.05 18.34 31.12
C PRO A 636 -4.70 17.72 30.77
N ALA A 637 -4.73 16.82 29.79
CA ALA A 637 -3.53 16.16 29.29
C ALA A 637 -2.48 17.17 28.74
N ASP A 638 -2.93 18.31 28.22
CA ASP A 638 -2.11 19.33 27.56
C ASP A 638 -1.67 20.49 28.48
N GLY A 639 -1.95 20.36 29.78
CA GLY A 639 -1.64 21.37 30.79
C GLY A 639 -2.81 22.31 31.07
N GLU A 640 -2.67 23.07 32.16
CA GLU A 640 -3.74 23.94 32.65
C GLU A 640 -3.77 25.26 31.84
N PRO A 641 -4.91 25.62 31.19
CA PRO A 641 -5.15 26.90 30.56
C PRO A 641 -5.34 27.94 31.68
N ILE A 642 -4.24 28.54 32.13
CA ILE A 642 -4.24 29.53 33.21
C ILE A 642 -4.25 30.93 32.58
N PRO A 643 -5.36 31.69 32.64
CA PRO A 643 -5.38 33.02 32.02
C PRO A 643 -4.56 34.01 32.84
N LEU A 644 -3.70 34.78 32.20
CA LEU A 644 -2.82 35.73 32.90
C LEU A 644 -3.08 37.14 32.38
N GLU A 645 -2.47 37.48 31.26
CA GLU A 645 -2.39 38.87 30.79
C GLU A 645 -3.71 39.37 30.19
N GLY A 646 -4.50 38.48 29.59
CA GLY A 646 -5.80 38.83 29.02
C GLY A 646 -6.85 39.19 30.07
N ILE A 647 -6.87 38.50 31.22
CA ILE A 647 -7.73 38.92 32.35
C ILE A 647 -7.32 40.31 32.82
N GLN A 648 -6.02 40.60 32.86
CA GLN A 648 -5.52 41.89 33.29
C GLN A 648 -5.89 43.01 32.31
N ALA A 649 -5.81 42.74 31.01
CA ALA A 649 -6.28 43.66 29.97
C ALA A 649 -7.80 43.89 30.05
N LEU A 650 -8.61 42.86 30.28
CA LEU A 650 -10.06 42.98 30.44
C LEU A 650 -10.44 43.79 31.69
N ILE A 651 -9.74 43.60 32.81
CA ILE A 651 -9.93 44.41 34.02
C ILE A 651 -9.71 45.89 33.71
N VAL A 652 -8.61 46.23 33.03
CA VAL A 652 -8.30 47.62 32.66
C VAL A 652 -9.39 48.19 31.76
N LEU A 653 -9.87 47.41 30.80
CA LEU A 653 -10.94 47.83 29.89
C LEU A 653 -12.27 48.09 30.62
N LEU A 654 -12.69 47.21 31.52
CA LEU A 654 -13.92 47.35 32.30
C LEU A 654 -13.84 48.50 33.31
N ASP A 655 -12.70 48.67 33.98
CA ASP A 655 -12.46 49.80 34.88
C ASP A 655 -12.54 51.13 34.08
N GLY A 656 -11.94 51.19 32.89
CA GLY A 656 -11.97 52.35 32.00
C GLY A 656 -13.35 52.67 31.41
N LEU A 657 -14.26 51.69 31.33
CA LEU A 657 -15.63 51.86 30.83
C LEU A 657 -16.68 51.95 31.94
N SER A 658 -16.27 52.01 33.21
CA SER A 658 -17.16 51.93 34.37
C SER A 658 -18.28 52.99 34.38
N GLU A 659 -18.00 54.22 33.94
CA GLU A 659 -19.00 55.30 33.85
C GLU A 659 -20.14 54.97 32.87
N ALA A 660 -19.83 54.25 31.78
CA ALA A 660 -20.81 53.90 30.74
C ALA A 660 -21.87 52.90 31.20
N PHE A 661 -21.65 52.20 32.32
CA PHE A 661 -22.63 51.27 32.90
C PHE A 661 -23.71 51.97 33.72
N GLY A 662 -23.47 53.21 34.16
CA GLY A 662 -24.42 54.00 34.95
C GLY A 662 -24.53 53.58 36.43
N PRO A 663 -25.15 54.42 37.28
CA PRO A 663 -25.10 54.28 38.74
C PRO A 663 -25.88 53.06 39.27
N THR A 664 -26.90 52.61 38.55
CA THR A 664 -27.72 51.46 38.95
C THR A 664 -27.00 50.11 38.80
N ARG A 665 -25.96 50.06 37.96
CA ARG A 665 -25.19 48.84 37.64
C ARG A 665 -23.76 48.86 38.16
N GLU A 666 -23.32 49.99 38.69
CA GLU A 666 -21.95 50.22 39.17
C GLU A 666 -21.56 49.25 40.29
N ALA A 667 -22.50 48.91 41.19
CA ALA A 667 -22.28 47.94 42.25
C ALA A 667 -21.97 46.55 41.69
N THR A 668 -22.78 46.08 40.73
CA THR A 668 -22.63 44.76 40.08
C THR A 668 -21.37 44.71 39.21
N LEU A 669 -21.02 45.81 38.52
CA LEU A 669 -19.77 45.91 37.76
C LEU A 669 -18.54 45.80 38.68
N ARG A 670 -18.58 46.45 39.86
CA ARG A 670 -17.51 46.32 40.86
C ARG A 670 -17.35 44.88 41.36
N VAL A 671 -18.44 44.14 41.51
CA VAL A 671 -18.40 42.70 41.85
C VAL A 671 -17.70 41.92 40.73
N LEU A 672 -18.06 42.16 39.47
CA LEU A 672 -17.45 41.51 38.32
C LEU A 672 -15.93 41.77 38.25
N VAL A 673 -15.51 43.04 38.32
CA VAL A 673 -14.09 43.41 38.29
C VAL A 673 -13.32 42.85 39.47
N LYS A 674 -13.89 42.85 40.68
CA LYS A 674 -13.27 42.27 41.87
C LYS A 674 -13.04 40.77 41.70
N SER A 675 -14.01 40.07 41.11
CA SER A 675 -13.90 38.62 40.85
C SER A 675 -12.78 38.33 39.84
N LEU A 676 -12.70 39.11 38.75
CA LEU A 676 -11.59 39.02 37.79
C LEU A 676 -10.22 39.28 38.43
N LYS A 677 -10.11 40.29 39.32
CA LYS A 677 -8.87 40.58 40.06
C LYS A 677 -8.45 39.41 40.97
N THR A 678 -9.42 38.75 41.59
CA THR A 678 -9.18 37.56 42.43
C THR A 678 -8.68 36.39 41.58
N ILE A 679 -9.34 36.10 40.46
CA ILE A 679 -8.90 35.06 39.51
C ILE A 679 -7.49 35.36 39.00
N SER A 680 -7.20 36.60 38.59
CA SER A 680 -5.87 37.00 38.12
C SER A 680 -4.78 36.74 39.17
N HIS A 681 -5.06 37.03 40.44
CA HIS A 681 -4.13 36.78 41.55
C HIS A 681 -3.88 35.28 41.78
N GLU A 682 -4.94 34.48 41.79
CA GLU A 682 -4.85 33.02 41.98
C GLU A 682 -4.13 32.36 40.80
N ASN A 683 -4.39 32.82 39.57
CA ASN A 683 -3.71 32.36 38.35
C ASN A 683 -2.20 32.61 38.42
N ALA A 684 -1.78 33.83 38.79
CA ALA A 684 -0.37 34.17 38.95
C ALA A 684 0.31 33.35 40.06
N SER A 685 -0.40 33.13 41.17
CA SER A 685 0.08 32.32 42.30
C SER A 685 0.26 30.85 41.92
N TYR A 686 -0.68 30.27 41.18
CA TYR A 686 -0.58 28.90 40.70
C TYR A 686 0.53 28.74 39.65
N ARG A 687 0.66 29.69 38.72
CA ARG A 687 1.73 29.72 37.71
C ARG A 687 3.12 29.65 38.36
N ALA A 688 3.34 30.42 39.41
CA ALA A 688 4.61 30.41 40.16
C ALA A 688 4.90 29.06 40.85
N ALA A 689 3.85 28.30 41.19
CA ALA A 689 3.95 27.01 41.85
C ALA A 689 4.12 25.80 40.91
N LEU A 690 4.00 25.99 39.58
CA LEU A 690 4.01 24.89 38.59
C LEU A 690 5.28 24.04 38.63
N HIS A 691 6.43 24.63 38.97
CA HIS A 691 7.72 23.95 39.02
C HIS A 691 8.15 23.56 40.46
N GLY A 692 7.27 23.75 41.44
CA GLY A 692 7.56 23.51 42.86
C GLY A 692 7.04 22.17 43.39
N LYS A 693 7.64 21.69 44.49
CA LYS A 693 7.22 20.45 45.20
C LYS A 693 5.78 20.49 45.74
N LYS A 694 5.12 21.66 45.75
CA LYS A 694 3.75 21.89 46.24
C LYS A 694 2.71 22.06 45.11
N ARG A 695 3.04 21.68 43.86
CA ARG A 695 2.16 21.85 42.69
C ARG A 695 0.75 21.30 42.90
N ALA A 696 0.62 20.10 43.48
CA ALA A 696 -0.69 19.45 43.67
C ALA A 696 -1.59 20.23 44.65
N GLU A 697 -1.03 20.67 45.79
CA GLU A 697 -1.74 21.49 46.77
C GLU A 697 -2.11 22.88 46.21
N ALA A 698 -1.21 23.47 45.43
CA ALA A 698 -1.46 24.76 44.76
C ALA A 698 -2.57 24.64 43.71
N ARG A 699 -2.62 23.52 42.96
CA ARG A 699 -3.66 23.25 41.96
C ARG A 699 -5.04 23.14 42.60
N ILE A 700 -5.19 22.33 43.66
CA ILE A 700 -6.48 22.13 44.33
C ILE A 700 -7.06 23.46 44.82
N ARG A 701 -6.20 24.32 45.39
CA ARG A 701 -6.59 25.67 45.83
C ARG A 701 -7.02 26.55 44.67
N TRP A 702 -6.22 26.56 43.60
CA TRP A 702 -6.47 27.36 42.41
C TRP A 702 -7.79 26.96 41.72
N VAL A 703 -8.00 25.67 41.44
CA VAL A 703 -9.24 25.16 40.82
C VAL A 703 -10.46 25.54 41.65
N ARG A 704 -10.39 25.39 42.97
CA ARG A 704 -11.47 25.77 43.87
C ARG A 704 -11.78 27.27 43.80
N ALA A 705 -10.75 28.10 43.95
CA ALA A 705 -10.92 29.56 43.95
C ALA A 705 -11.46 30.08 42.61
N VAL A 706 -10.96 29.58 41.49
CA VAL A 706 -11.43 29.99 40.15
C VAL A 706 -12.86 29.52 39.89
N ASN A 707 -13.25 28.32 40.32
CA ASN A 707 -14.63 27.83 40.18
C ASN A 707 -15.63 28.64 41.03
N GLU A 708 -15.26 28.99 42.26
CA GLU A 708 -16.07 29.86 43.14
C GLU A 708 -16.28 31.23 42.47
N GLU A 709 -15.21 31.86 41.99
CA GLU A 709 -15.27 33.18 41.33
C GLU A 709 -15.98 33.14 39.96
N ARG A 710 -15.87 32.04 39.19
CA ARG A 710 -16.60 31.86 37.92
C ARG A 710 -18.11 31.90 38.13
N THR A 711 -18.60 31.33 39.23
CA THR A 711 -20.03 31.35 39.59
C THR A 711 -20.50 32.79 39.88
N ILE A 712 -19.65 33.57 40.54
CA ILE A 712 -19.89 34.99 40.82
C ILE A 712 -19.88 35.80 39.52
N LEU A 713 -18.91 35.56 38.62
CA LEU A 713 -18.83 36.21 37.31
C LEU A 713 -20.08 35.97 36.46
N ARG A 714 -20.53 34.72 36.35
CA ARG A 714 -21.76 34.38 35.60
C ARG A 714 -22.98 35.13 36.15
N SER A 715 -23.13 35.15 37.47
CA SER A 715 -24.24 35.84 38.13
C SER A 715 -24.19 37.35 37.87
N ALA A 716 -23.00 37.95 37.97
CA ALA A 716 -22.79 39.38 37.73
C ALA A 716 -23.03 39.77 36.26
N VAL A 717 -22.61 38.94 35.29
CA VAL A 717 -22.88 39.14 33.86
C VAL A 717 -24.39 39.17 33.59
N VAL A 718 -25.13 38.19 34.10
CA VAL A 718 -26.59 38.11 33.94
C VAL A 718 -27.29 39.29 34.60
N GLU A 719 -26.88 39.69 35.80
CA GLU A 719 -27.47 40.81 36.53
C GLU A 719 -27.19 42.17 35.85
N LEU A 720 -25.98 42.37 35.31
CA LEU A 720 -25.61 43.57 34.56
C LEU A 720 -26.45 43.79 33.30
N VAL A 721 -26.88 42.71 32.68
CA VAL A 721 -27.71 42.76 31.48
C VAL A 721 -29.21 42.85 31.83
N ARG A 722 -29.68 42.10 32.83
CA ARG A 722 -31.07 42.18 33.31
C ARG A 722 -31.44 43.56 33.84
N ALA A 723 -30.49 44.29 34.41
CA ALA A 723 -30.71 45.66 34.88
C ALA A 723 -31.00 46.70 33.76
N LEU A 724 -30.94 46.30 32.48
CA LEU A 724 -31.34 47.11 31.32
C LEU A 724 -32.67 46.68 30.68
N VAL A 725 -33.21 45.52 31.04
CA VAL A 725 -34.52 45.05 30.57
C VAL A 725 -35.55 45.42 31.64
N PRO A 726 -36.60 46.20 31.32
CA PRO A 726 -37.56 46.70 32.30
C PRO A 726 -38.33 45.63 33.06
#